data_AF-A0A835SYG2-F1
#
_entry.id   AF-A0A835SYG2-F1
#
_cell.length_a   1.000
_cell.length_b   1.000
_cell.length_c   1.000
_cell.angle_alpha   90.00
_cell.angle_beta   90.00
_cell.angle_gamma   90.00
#
_symmetry.space_group_name_H-M   'P 1'
#
loop_
_entity.id
_entity.type
_entity.pdbx_description
1 polymer ?
#
loop_
_entity_poly.entity_id
_entity_poly.type
_entity_poly.pdbx_seq_one_letter_code
_entity_poly.pdbx_strand_id
1 'polypeptide(L)'
;MSDGDFDVLIIGAGVSGLAAASALQRQGLRVAVLESRTRVGGRIHTVPVGPHGPSVDLGAAWIHGIGSAHAPNPLFALASRAGLRAAPTDYADATTYTADGTRLPPSAVSEMEGIYNTFEQHLRSLLRSPDPQPALQPLSVALDSYAAGAGLSPAQHAALAFAASNHMEHYWAGDMHSMGVAALDEEVLPGGDVVLPGGYGGLVGALAAGLDVRLGHQVLHVSYGAGTRGRDAGAAAAGVTVTVRMLPPPPPPPGELHGRHQPLDAAVEAGRRVELRARAAVVTLPLGVLRSGSVGFSPPLGAADPAKAAAIGALGTAVYNKVIMCYDPADVFWDNSAFIYRIPRPHEAGRWSYFLNLHKVTGAPILIAFNLGEAAAILEAASDEAAVAGALEALAGVYGPGRVRRPRTALVTRWGSDPHSRMSYTYIPAGVTTAALDDMARPVAGRLFFAGEATHRAHYGTAHGAFDSGLRAAAALLQQLAAESLRGGAEPAGRWLPLQPRLRLLPPPQHQQHKQMAPAKGPGWSKQQALLGLDQWLAASSGAVGIALEAAGGAASAGDIGPGASHAAASPAVGFAMPHSGGLVPAAASGTIGDFADDSCCGPVGGGPTEGQQEAREQRGTQEHQEEIEEAGQACRPPRPVTRSRM
;
A
#
# COMPACT_ATOMS: atom_id res chain seq x y z
N MET A 1 37.77 2.41 4.33
CA MET A 1 37.36 3.24 5.49
C MET A 1 36.89 2.29 6.58
N SER A 2 36.99 2.63 7.86
CA SER A 2 36.33 1.84 8.91
C SER A 2 34.81 2.01 8.82
N ASP A 3 34.05 0.92 9.02
CA ASP A 3 32.60 0.98 9.24
C ASP A 3 32.32 1.52 10.66
N GLY A 4 32.58 2.82 10.84
CA GLY A 4 32.41 3.52 12.12
C GLY A 4 30.98 4.03 12.34
N ASP A 5 30.57 4.06 13.61
CA ASP A 5 29.25 4.45 14.11
C ASP A 5 28.54 5.57 13.31
N PHE A 6 27.26 5.39 13.01
CA PHE A 6 26.39 6.36 12.34
C PHE A 6 25.64 7.22 13.36
N ASP A 7 25.04 8.33 12.91
CA ASP A 7 23.98 8.96 13.70
C ASP A 7 22.69 8.14 13.61
N VAL A 8 22.30 7.75 12.39
CA VAL A 8 21.05 7.02 12.14
C VAL A 8 21.25 5.92 11.10
N LEU A 9 20.68 4.73 11.37
CA LEU A 9 20.50 3.68 10.37
C LEU A 9 19.04 3.63 9.91
N ILE A 10 18.81 3.53 8.61
CA ILE A 10 17.48 3.38 8.01
C ILE A 10 17.36 1.96 7.51
N ILE A 11 16.31 1.24 7.92
CA ILE A 11 16.09 -0.16 7.56
C ILE A 11 15.03 -0.22 6.45
N GLY A 12 15.48 -0.50 5.23
CA GLY A 12 14.70 -0.50 3.98
C GLY A 12 14.93 0.76 3.13
N ALA A 13 15.12 0.59 1.83
CA ALA A 13 15.22 1.66 0.83
C ALA A 13 13.92 1.80 0.01
N GLY A 14 12.78 1.56 0.66
CA GLY A 14 11.47 1.99 0.17
C GLY A 14 11.32 3.52 0.21
N VAL A 15 10.25 4.05 -0.37
CA VAL A 15 10.03 5.51 -0.47
C VAL A 15 10.04 6.23 0.89
N SER A 16 9.54 5.57 1.94
CA SER A 16 9.61 6.01 3.35
C SER A 16 11.06 6.15 3.86
N GLY A 17 11.87 5.12 3.65
CA GLY A 17 13.27 5.10 4.06
C GLY A 17 14.11 6.13 3.31
N LEU A 18 13.91 6.26 2.00
CA LEU A 18 14.59 7.29 1.18
C LEU A 18 14.19 8.71 1.60
N ALA A 19 12.90 8.95 1.89
CA ALA A 19 12.42 10.24 2.40
C ALA A 19 13.05 10.59 3.76
N ALA A 20 13.05 9.64 4.71
CA ALA A 20 13.64 9.80 6.04
C ALA A 20 15.16 10.06 5.94
N ALA A 21 15.89 9.26 5.17
CA ALA A 21 17.32 9.41 4.93
C ALA A 21 17.66 10.78 4.34
N SER A 22 16.94 11.19 3.30
CA SER A 22 17.11 12.48 2.64
C SER A 22 16.84 13.66 3.59
N ALA A 23 15.85 13.55 4.48
CA ALA A 23 15.54 14.56 5.49
C ALA A 23 16.64 14.67 6.58
N LEU A 24 17.14 13.53 7.06
CA LEU A 24 18.16 13.47 8.11
C LEU A 24 19.55 13.88 7.61
N GLN A 25 19.94 13.45 6.41
CA GLN A 25 21.20 13.83 5.77
C GLN A 25 21.26 15.34 5.44
N ARG A 26 20.11 15.98 5.13
CA ARG A 26 20.03 17.45 4.98
C ARG A 26 20.35 18.22 6.26
N GLN A 27 20.24 17.59 7.44
CA GLN A 27 20.63 18.16 8.72
C GLN A 27 22.11 17.89 9.08
N GLY A 28 22.88 17.26 8.17
CA GLY A 28 24.31 16.95 8.39
C GLY A 28 24.57 15.67 9.19
N LEU A 29 23.54 14.90 9.55
CA LEU A 29 23.69 13.62 10.23
C LEU A 29 24.35 12.57 9.31
N ARG A 30 25.19 11.70 9.88
CA ARG A 30 25.73 10.53 9.17
C ARG A 30 24.67 9.43 9.13
N VAL A 31 24.06 9.24 7.95
CA VAL A 31 22.97 8.29 7.72
C VAL A 31 23.39 7.24 6.70
N ALA A 32 23.03 5.98 6.92
CA ALA A 32 23.07 4.93 5.90
C ALA A 32 21.73 4.17 5.82
N VAL A 33 21.35 3.77 4.61
CA VAL A 33 20.13 3.02 4.31
C VAL A 33 20.50 1.58 4.00
N LEU A 34 20.01 0.64 4.80
CA LEU A 34 20.27 -0.80 4.67
C LEU A 34 19.11 -1.43 3.88
N GLU A 35 19.39 -1.91 2.67
CA GLU A 35 18.40 -2.56 1.83
C GLU A 35 18.81 -4.01 1.53
N SER A 36 17.91 -4.92 1.91
CA SER A 36 17.99 -6.35 1.66
C SER A 36 17.94 -6.75 0.18
N ARG A 37 17.33 -5.93 -0.68
CA ARG A 37 17.25 -6.16 -2.13
C ARG A 37 18.49 -5.65 -2.86
N THR A 38 18.64 -6.07 -4.11
CA THR A 38 19.66 -5.58 -5.05
C THR A 38 19.22 -4.29 -5.79
N ARG A 39 18.14 -3.64 -5.33
CA ARG A 39 17.59 -2.40 -5.88
C ARG A 39 16.87 -1.58 -4.80
N VAL A 40 16.72 -0.28 -5.06
CA VAL A 40 15.87 0.63 -4.28
C VAL A 40 14.37 0.46 -4.60
N GLY A 41 13.52 1.14 -3.82
CA GLY A 41 12.08 1.31 -4.07
C GLY A 41 11.18 0.33 -3.32
N GLY A 42 11.69 -0.85 -2.92
CA GLY A 42 10.91 -1.86 -2.21
C GLY A 42 9.69 -2.31 -3.04
N ARG A 43 8.49 -1.99 -2.58
CA ARG A 43 7.20 -2.24 -3.27
C ARG A 43 6.92 -1.29 -4.45
N ILE A 44 7.74 -0.26 -4.65
CA ILE A 44 7.80 0.47 -5.91
C ILE A 44 8.82 -0.22 -6.81
N HIS A 45 8.39 -0.75 -7.94
CA HIS A 45 9.23 -1.54 -8.84
C HIS A 45 8.78 -1.44 -10.30
N THR A 46 9.52 -0.67 -11.09
CA THR A 46 9.44 -0.70 -12.56
C THR A 46 10.34 -1.79 -13.13
N VAL A 47 9.96 -2.38 -14.25
CA VAL A 47 10.81 -3.19 -15.14
C VAL A 47 10.49 -2.89 -16.62
N PRO A 48 11.45 -3.04 -17.55
CA PRO A 48 11.15 -3.05 -18.99
C PRO A 48 10.53 -4.40 -19.40
N VAL A 49 9.50 -4.37 -20.24
CA VAL A 49 8.79 -5.60 -20.69
C VAL A 49 9.49 -6.22 -21.90
N GLY A 50 10.65 -6.83 -21.64
CA GLY A 50 11.61 -7.31 -22.63
C GLY A 50 12.74 -6.31 -22.91
N PRO A 51 13.82 -6.71 -23.62
CA PRO A 51 15.09 -5.95 -23.66
C PRO A 51 14.99 -4.49 -24.16
N HIS A 52 14.02 -4.22 -25.04
CA HIS A 52 13.71 -2.88 -25.57
C HIS A 52 12.21 -2.56 -25.46
N GLY A 53 11.52 -3.22 -24.51
CA GLY A 53 10.09 -3.04 -24.29
C GLY A 53 9.77 -1.77 -23.48
N PRO A 54 8.49 -1.35 -23.46
CA PRO A 54 8.03 -0.28 -22.59
C PRO A 54 8.21 -0.65 -21.11
N SER A 55 8.39 0.36 -20.26
CA SER A 55 8.37 0.20 -18.80
C SER A 55 6.99 -0.20 -18.29
N VAL A 56 6.94 -1.03 -17.25
CA VAL A 56 5.73 -1.32 -16.47
C VAL A 56 6.05 -1.36 -14.97
N ASP A 57 5.09 -0.94 -14.15
CA ASP A 57 5.19 -1.04 -12.69
C ASP A 57 4.55 -2.34 -12.18
N LEU A 58 5.38 -3.21 -11.60
CA LEU A 58 4.96 -4.46 -10.94
C LEU A 58 4.25 -4.17 -9.60
N GLY A 59 4.56 -3.04 -8.97
CA GLY A 59 4.00 -2.60 -7.69
C GLY A 59 3.07 -1.40 -7.84
N ALA A 60 3.28 -0.36 -7.01
CA ALA A 60 2.55 0.90 -7.15
C ALA A 60 2.74 1.53 -8.55
N ALA A 61 1.64 1.94 -9.19
CA ALA A 61 1.61 2.44 -10.57
C ALA A 61 0.87 3.79 -10.75
N TRP A 62 0.05 4.19 -9.78
CA TRP A 62 -0.72 5.45 -9.77
C TRP A 62 -0.28 6.37 -8.63
N ILE A 63 -0.15 7.65 -8.94
CA ILE A 63 -0.21 8.72 -7.94
C ILE A 63 -1.69 9.05 -7.77
N HIS A 64 -2.29 8.51 -6.71
CA HIS A 64 -3.68 8.79 -6.32
C HIS A 64 -3.81 10.23 -5.83
N GLY A 65 -4.65 11.02 -6.51
CA GLY A 65 -4.82 12.46 -6.35
C GLY A 65 -3.55 13.28 -6.58
N ILE A 66 -3.50 14.15 -7.59
CA ILE A 66 -2.39 15.11 -7.76
C ILE A 66 -2.34 16.21 -6.68
N GLY A 67 -3.39 16.34 -5.87
CA GLY A 67 -3.55 17.34 -4.82
C GLY A 67 -4.12 18.67 -5.31
N SER A 68 -4.07 19.68 -4.44
CA SER A 68 -4.52 21.05 -4.73
C SER A 68 -3.35 22.02 -4.94
N ALA A 69 -3.62 23.23 -5.44
CA ALA A 69 -2.59 24.26 -5.65
C ALA A 69 -1.82 24.66 -4.37
N HIS A 70 -2.41 24.43 -3.19
CA HIS A 70 -1.85 24.79 -1.88
C HIS A 70 -1.35 23.55 -1.10
N ALA A 71 -1.84 22.36 -1.44
CA ALA A 71 -1.39 21.07 -0.91
C ALA A 71 -1.30 20.07 -2.08
N PRO A 72 -0.23 20.13 -2.89
CA PRO A 72 -0.01 19.18 -3.97
C PRO A 72 0.45 17.84 -3.40
N ASN A 73 0.11 16.74 -4.05
CA ASN A 73 0.62 15.42 -3.67
C ASN A 73 2.16 15.44 -3.77
N PRO A 74 2.90 15.07 -2.71
CA PRO A 74 4.35 15.20 -2.68
C PRO A 74 5.01 14.39 -3.80
N LEU A 75 4.47 13.21 -4.15
CA LEU A 75 5.00 12.39 -5.23
C LEU A 75 4.75 13.00 -6.62
N PHE A 76 3.61 13.66 -6.83
CA PHE A 76 3.31 14.37 -8.08
C PHE A 76 4.24 15.58 -8.28
N ALA A 77 4.44 16.35 -7.22
CA ALA A 77 5.33 17.51 -7.24
C ALA A 77 6.81 17.11 -7.38
N LEU A 78 7.22 15.99 -6.78
CA LEU A 78 8.54 15.38 -6.99
C LEU A 78 8.74 14.86 -8.42
N ALA A 79 7.77 14.14 -8.99
CA ALA A 79 7.82 13.67 -10.37
C ALA A 79 7.93 14.86 -11.35
N SER A 80 7.16 15.93 -11.10
CA SER A 80 7.22 17.19 -11.85
C SER A 80 8.57 17.90 -11.74
N ARG A 81 9.20 17.88 -10.55
CA ARG A 81 10.58 18.40 -10.31
C ARG A 81 11.64 17.57 -11.03
N ALA A 82 11.50 16.24 -11.04
CA ALA A 82 12.36 15.32 -11.79
C ALA A 82 12.12 15.34 -13.30
N GLY A 83 11.11 16.07 -13.79
CA GLY A 83 10.79 16.18 -15.22
C GLY A 83 10.10 14.94 -15.80
N LEU A 84 9.59 14.05 -14.96
CA LEU A 84 8.85 12.86 -15.39
C LEU A 84 7.51 13.27 -16.00
N ARG A 85 7.12 12.61 -17.10
CA ARG A 85 5.78 12.76 -17.67
C ARG A 85 4.77 12.02 -16.79
N ALA A 86 3.68 12.70 -16.46
CA ALA A 86 2.46 12.09 -15.96
C ALA A 86 1.42 11.93 -17.11
N ALA A 87 0.50 11.00 -16.96
CA ALA A 87 -0.68 10.84 -17.81
C ALA A 87 -1.92 10.62 -16.92
N PRO A 88 -3.02 11.36 -17.13
CA PRO A 88 -4.24 11.17 -16.34
C PRO A 88 -4.88 9.81 -16.61
N THR A 89 -5.51 9.26 -15.59
CA THR A 89 -6.35 8.07 -15.66
C THR A 89 -7.81 8.50 -15.59
N ASP A 90 -8.64 8.03 -16.54
CA ASP A 90 -10.07 8.28 -16.54
C ASP A 90 -10.81 6.96 -16.24
N TYR A 91 -11.41 6.87 -15.05
CA TYR A 91 -12.17 5.70 -14.62
C TYR A 91 -13.54 5.57 -15.31
N ALA A 92 -14.03 6.63 -15.95
CA ALA A 92 -15.25 6.58 -16.76
C ALA A 92 -14.98 6.12 -18.21
N ASP A 93 -13.73 6.13 -18.68
CA ASP A 93 -13.30 5.54 -19.94
C ASP A 93 -13.17 4.01 -19.82
N ALA A 94 -14.30 3.36 -19.57
CA ALA A 94 -14.42 1.94 -19.28
C ALA A 94 -15.40 1.22 -20.20
N THR A 95 -15.20 -0.09 -20.40
CA THR A 95 -16.19 -0.99 -21.00
C THR A 95 -16.47 -2.17 -20.08
N THR A 96 -17.74 -2.37 -19.70
CA THR A 96 -18.16 -3.47 -18.82
C THR A 96 -18.83 -4.61 -19.61
N TYR A 97 -18.44 -5.84 -19.30
CA TYR A 97 -18.90 -7.09 -19.89
C TYR A 97 -19.34 -8.08 -18.81
N THR A 98 -20.26 -8.99 -19.14
CA THR A 98 -20.44 -10.23 -18.35
C THR A 98 -19.28 -11.21 -18.61
N ALA A 99 -19.12 -12.20 -17.73
CA ALA A 99 -18.23 -13.34 -17.90
C ALA A 99 -18.36 -14.07 -19.26
N ASP A 100 -19.54 -13.98 -19.89
CA ASP A 100 -19.93 -14.63 -21.14
C ASP A 100 -19.89 -13.70 -22.37
N GLY A 101 -19.35 -12.49 -22.24
CA GLY A 101 -19.10 -11.57 -23.36
C GLY A 101 -20.25 -10.61 -23.71
N THR A 102 -21.33 -10.59 -22.94
CA THR A 102 -22.40 -9.59 -23.13
C THR A 102 -21.93 -8.23 -22.62
N ARG A 103 -21.73 -7.27 -23.53
CA ARG A 103 -21.42 -5.87 -23.20
C ARG A 103 -22.63 -5.22 -22.51
N LEU A 104 -22.44 -4.58 -21.36
CA LEU A 104 -23.50 -3.84 -20.68
C LEU A 104 -23.78 -2.51 -21.41
N PRO A 105 -25.06 -2.09 -21.52
CA PRO A 105 -25.40 -0.76 -21.99
C PRO A 105 -25.06 0.31 -20.92
N PRO A 106 -24.73 1.56 -21.31
CA PRO A 106 -24.39 2.62 -20.35
C PRO A 106 -25.46 2.89 -19.29
N SER A 107 -26.74 2.65 -19.58
CA SER A 107 -27.84 2.76 -18.62
C SER A 107 -27.74 1.76 -17.47
N ALA A 108 -27.40 0.49 -17.75
CA ALA A 108 -27.24 -0.54 -16.72
C ALA A 108 -26.00 -0.29 -15.85
N VAL A 109 -24.92 0.23 -16.45
CA VAL A 109 -23.75 0.69 -15.69
C VAL A 109 -24.14 1.87 -14.80
N SER A 110 -24.88 2.86 -15.33
CA SER A 110 -25.33 4.02 -14.54
C SER A 110 -26.33 3.68 -13.42
N GLU A 111 -27.15 2.63 -13.56
CA GLU A 111 -28.01 2.13 -12.47
C GLU A 111 -27.16 1.50 -11.37
N MET A 112 -26.25 0.60 -11.74
CA MET A 112 -25.32 -0.08 -10.83
C MET A 112 -24.44 0.91 -10.05
N GLU A 113 -23.86 1.89 -10.73
CA GLU A 113 -23.12 2.99 -10.09
C GLU A 113 -24.03 3.84 -9.19
N GLY A 114 -25.29 4.07 -9.56
CA GLY A 114 -26.26 4.77 -8.71
C GLY A 114 -26.48 4.07 -7.37
N ILE A 115 -26.68 2.74 -7.40
CA ILE A 115 -26.88 1.90 -6.21
C ILE A 115 -25.60 1.86 -5.34
N TYR A 116 -24.42 1.76 -5.97
CA TYR A 116 -23.14 1.84 -5.26
C TYR A 116 -22.94 3.20 -4.58
N ASN A 117 -23.23 4.31 -5.26
CA ASN A 117 -23.09 5.65 -4.69
C ASN A 117 -23.99 5.87 -3.47
N THR A 118 -25.19 5.29 -3.43
CA THR A 118 -26.06 5.34 -2.24
C THR A 118 -25.62 4.38 -1.13
N PHE A 119 -24.99 3.25 -1.46
CA PHE A 119 -24.35 2.36 -0.48
C PHE A 119 -23.11 3.01 0.16
N GLU A 120 -22.23 3.66 -0.63
CA GLU A 120 -21.05 4.33 -0.09
C GLU A 120 -21.44 5.49 0.84
N GLN A 121 -22.51 6.24 0.51
CA GLN A 121 -23.08 7.24 1.40
C GLN A 121 -23.60 6.64 2.72
N HIS A 122 -24.18 5.44 2.67
CA HIS A 122 -24.57 4.69 3.87
C HIS A 122 -23.33 4.28 4.69
N LEU A 123 -22.31 3.68 4.10
CA LEU A 123 -21.05 3.33 4.80
C LEU A 123 -20.40 4.55 5.46
N ARG A 124 -20.30 5.68 4.73
CA ARG A 124 -19.79 6.94 5.28
C ARG A 124 -20.68 7.49 6.40
N SER A 125 -21.97 7.14 6.47
CA SER A 125 -22.85 7.47 7.60
C SER A 125 -22.55 6.61 8.84
N LEU A 126 -22.22 5.33 8.66
CA LEU A 126 -21.81 4.42 9.73
C LEU A 126 -20.50 4.90 10.39
N LEU A 127 -19.54 5.41 9.62
CA LEU A 127 -18.32 6.03 10.15
C LEU A 127 -18.57 7.32 10.97
N ARG A 128 -19.70 7.99 10.77
CA ARG A 128 -20.09 9.19 11.53
C ARG A 128 -21.00 8.85 12.73
N SER A 129 -21.22 7.57 13.01
CA SER A 129 -21.94 7.10 14.19
C SER A 129 -21.17 7.43 15.47
N PRO A 130 -21.82 7.92 16.54
CA PRO A 130 -21.22 8.01 17.87
C PRO A 130 -20.94 6.64 18.50
N ASP A 131 -21.67 5.59 18.10
CA ASP A 131 -21.34 4.21 18.39
C ASP A 131 -20.30 3.70 17.38
N PRO A 132 -19.12 3.19 17.80
CA PRO A 132 -18.11 2.66 16.90
C PRO A 132 -18.44 1.28 16.31
N GLN A 133 -19.38 0.50 16.85
CA GLN A 133 -19.63 -0.88 16.38
C GLN A 133 -19.96 -0.98 14.88
N PRO A 134 -20.78 -0.08 14.27
CA PRO A 134 -21.05 -0.10 12.83
C PRO A 134 -19.83 0.19 11.94
N ALA A 135 -18.75 0.76 12.48
CA ALA A 135 -17.48 0.93 11.79
C ALA A 135 -16.59 -0.34 11.87
N LEU A 136 -16.80 -1.19 12.88
CA LEU A 136 -16.01 -2.41 13.11
C LEU A 136 -16.52 -3.64 12.34
N GLN A 137 -17.78 -3.65 11.89
CA GLN A 137 -18.35 -4.77 11.14
C GLN A 137 -17.68 -4.97 9.76
N PRO A 138 -17.74 -6.20 9.19
CA PRO A 138 -17.31 -6.45 7.82
C PRO A 138 -18.09 -5.64 6.78
N LEU A 139 -17.44 -5.27 5.68
CA LEU A 139 -18.10 -4.61 4.55
C LEU A 139 -19.21 -5.44 3.93
N SER A 140 -19.08 -6.78 3.87
CA SER A 140 -20.15 -7.66 3.39
C SER A 140 -21.42 -7.55 4.25
N VAL A 141 -21.28 -7.51 5.58
CA VAL A 141 -22.41 -7.42 6.51
C VAL A 141 -23.14 -6.08 6.37
N ALA A 142 -22.40 -4.99 6.15
CA ALA A 142 -22.98 -3.70 5.82
C ALA A 142 -23.68 -3.69 4.44
N LEU A 143 -23.14 -4.42 3.46
CA LEU A 143 -23.71 -4.56 2.11
C LEU A 143 -25.01 -5.36 2.12
N ASP A 144 -25.03 -6.54 2.76
CA ASP A 144 -26.23 -7.38 2.94
C ASP A 144 -27.34 -6.61 3.68
N SER A 145 -26.98 -5.92 4.77
CA SER A 145 -27.92 -5.12 5.59
C SER A 145 -28.50 -3.95 4.80
N TYR A 146 -27.67 -3.27 4.01
CA TYR A 146 -28.11 -2.19 3.13
C TYR A 146 -29.01 -2.71 2.00
N ALA A 147 -28.65 -3.81 1.35
CA ALA A 147 -29.43 -4.40 0.26
C ALA A 147 -30.83 -4.84 0.73
N ALA A 148 -30.91 -5.45 1.91
CA ALA A 148 -32.17 -5.81 2.55
C ALA A 148 -32.99 -4.57 2.96
N GLY A 149 -32.35 -3.59 3.62
CA GLY A 149 -33.01 -2.37 4.10
C GLY A 149 -33.51 -1.44 2.99
N ALA A 150 -32.83 -1.43 1.84
CA ALA A 150 -33.24 -0.70 0.64
C ALA A 150 -34.20 -1.49 -0.26
N GLY A 151 -34.50 -2.75 0.05
CA GLY A 151 -35.40 -3.61 -0.74
C GLY A 151 -34.86 -3.97 -2.12
N LEU A 152 -33.54 -4.09 -2.29
CA LEU A 152 -32.91 -4.39 -3.58
C LEU A 152 -33.33 -5.78 -4.09
N SER A 153 -33.64 -5.86 -5.38
CA SER A 153 -33.84 -7.16 -6.03
C SER A 153 -32.54 -7.99 -6.05
N PRO A 154 -32.59 -9.33 -6.17
CA PRO A 154 -31.37 -10.16 -6.24
C PRO A 154 -30.39 -9.75 -7.36
N ALA A 155 -30.91 -9.23 -8.48
CA ALA A 155 -30.08 -8.70 -9.56
C ALA A 155 -29.37 -7.39 -9.18
N GLN A 156 -30.07 -6.47 -8.49
CA GLN A 156 -29.49 -5.22 -7.99
C GLN A 156 -28.52 -5.45 -6.83
N HIS A 157 -28.77 -6.46 -5.98
CA HIS A 157 -27.82 -6.89 -4.95
C HIS A 157 -26.54 -7.45 -5.59
N ALA A 158 -26.64 -8.33 -6.60
CA ALA A 158 -25.49 -8.83 -7.34
C ALA A 158 -24.71 -7.71 -8.07
N ALA A 159 -25.41 -6.71 -8.62
CA ALA A 159 -24.80 -5.53 -9.24
C ALA A 159 -24.05 -4.67 -8.20
N LEU A 160 -24.64 -4.47 -7.01
CA LEU A 160 -23.99 -3.77 -5.89
C LEU A 160 -22.74 -4.53 -5.40
N ALA A 161 -22.81 -5.86 -5.24
CA ALA A 161 -21.68 -6.69 -4.84
C ALA A 161 -20.51 -6.59 -5.85
N PHE A 162 -20.81 -6.60 -7.15
CA PHE A 162 -19.79 -6.36 -8.18
C PHE A 162 -19.20 -4.94 -8.11
N ALA A 163 -20.04 -3.91 -7.97
CA ALA A 163 -19.56 -2.53 -7.88
C ALA A 163 -18.72 -2.29 -6.62
N ALA A 164 -19.10 -2.86 -5.48
CA ALA A 164 -18.31 -2.83 -4.25
C ALA A 164 -16.97 -3.58 -4.41
N SER A 165 -16.96 -4.74 -5.05
CA SER A 165 -15.70 -5.43 -5.39
C SER A 165 -14.79 -4.53 -6.27
N ASN A 166 -15.36 -3.91 -7.30
CA ASN A 166 -14.64 -3.06 -8.24
C ASN A 166 -14.08 -1.77 -7.63
N HIS A 167 -14.85 -1.08 -6.79
CA HIS A 167 -14.44 0.20 -6.19
C HIS A 167 -13.69 0.05 -4.87
N MET A 168 -13.88 -1.05 -4.14
CA MET A 168 -13.38 -1.22 -2.76
C MET A 168 -12.32 -2.32 -2.66
N GLU A 169 -12.63 -3.54 -3.09
CA GLU A 169 -11.68 -4.66 -2.99
C GLU A 169 -10.47 -4.45 -3.91
N HIS A 170 -10.66 -3.94 -5.13
CA HIS A 170 -9.54 -3.59 -6.02
C HIS A 170 -8.71 -2.39 -5.54
N TYR A 171 -9.23 -1.57 -4.61
CA TYR A 171 -8.53 -0.42 -4.02
C TYR A 171 -7.73 -0.85 -2.79
N TRP A 172 -8.39 -1.37 -1.74
CA TRP A 172 -7.75 -1.80 -0.49
C TRP A 172 -7.10 -3.20 -0.55
N ALA A 173 -7.37 -3.98 -1.60
CA ALA A 173 -6.85 -5.34 -1.85
C ALA A 173 -7.16 -6.39 -0.76
N GLY A 174 -8.07 -6.09 0.15
CA GLY A 174 -8.71 -7.07 1.04
C GLY A 174 -10.00 -7.62 0.43
N ASP A 175 -10.51 -8.66 1.06
CA ASP A 175 -11.81 -9.30 0.78
C ASP A 175 -12.91 -8.67 1.66
N MET A 176 -14.11 -8.45 1.13
CA MET A 176 -15.20 -7.73 1.82
C MET A 176 -15.75 -8.41 3.09
N HIS A 177 -15.55 -9.72 3.29
CA HIS A 177 -15.87 -10.42 4.53
C HIS A 177 -14.77 -10.21 5.58
N SER A 178 -13.55 -9.90 5.15
CA SER A 178 -12.40 -9.62 6.03
C SER A 178 -12.18 -8.13 6.35
N MET A 179 -12.52 -7.22 5.43
CA MET A 179 -12.34 -5.77 5.56
C MET A 179 -13.44 -5.12 6.41
N GLY A 180 -13.05 -4.23 7.32
CA GLY A 180 -14.00 -3.47 8.14
C GLY A 180 -14.48 -2.20 7.45
N VAL A 181 -15.67 -1.70 7.82
CA VAL A 181 -16.17 -0.39 7.36
C VAL A 181 -15.18 0.75 7.70
N ALA A 182 -14.40 0.60 8.78
CA ALA A 182 -13.29 1.47 9.18
C ALA A 182 -12.19 1.65 8.12
N ALA A 183 -12.14 0.86 7.05
CA ALA A 183 -11.24 1.10 5.91
C ALA A 183 -11.50 2.47 5.24
N LEU A 184 -12.74 2.98 5.28
CA LEU A 184 -13.12 4.26 4.67
C LEU A 184 -12.74 5.50 5.54
N ASP A 185 -12.11 5.32 6.71
CA ASP A 185 -11.55 6.42 7.54
C ASP A 185 -10.17 6.88 7.00
N GLU A 186 -10.14 7.29 5.73
CA GLU A 186 -8.97 7.80 5.02
C GLU A 186 -9.24 9.15 4.31
N GLU A 187 -8.18 9.89 4.01
CA GLU A 187 -8.22 11.14 3.25
C GLU A 187 -7.82 10.87 1.79
N VAL A 188 -8.80 10.97 0.89
CA VAL A 188 -8.59 10.88 -0.56
C VAL A 188 -8.16 12.24 -1.11
N LEU A 189 -6.95 12.31 -1.67
CA LEU A 189 -6.40 13.55 -2.22
C LEU A 189 -7.13 13.98 -3.52
N PRO A 190 -7.40 15.28 -3.71
CA PRO A 190 -8.15 15.77 -4.88
C PRO A 190 -7.29 15.83 -6.15
N GLY A 191 -7.93 16.21 -7.27
CA GLY A 191 -7.26 16.50 -8.54
C GLY A 191 -7.17 15.33 -9.52
N GLY A 192 -7.59 14.13 -9.11
CA GLY A 192 -7.60 12.92 -9.93
C GLY A 192 -6.24 12.24 -10.07
N ASP A 193 -6.26 11.05 -10.67
CA ASP A 193 -5.16 10.11 -10.62
C ASP A 193 -4.29 10.14 -11.88
N VAL A 194 -2.98 9.95 -11.70
CA VAL A 194 -2.02 9.90 -12.81
C VAL A 194 -1.11 8.69 -12.73
N VAL A 195 -0.82 8.08 -13.88
CA VAL A 195 0.31 7.15 -14.02
C VAL A 195 1.54 7.90 -14.53
N LEU A 196 2.72 7.31 -14.35
CA LEU A 196 3.97 7.77 -14.98
C LEU A 196 4.31 6.83 -16.15
N PRO A 197 4.19 7.20 -17.43
CA PRO A 197 4.39 6.27 -18.56
C PRO A 197 5.81 5.71 -18.71
N GLY A 198 6.81 6.29 -18.03
CA GLY A 198 8.17 5.73 -17.92
C GLY A 198 8.33 4.74 -16.75
N GLY A 199 7.28 4.53 -15.97
CA GLY A 199 7.26 3.83 -14.69
C GLY A 199 7.69 4.71 -13.50
N TYR A 200 7.26 4.31 -12.31
CA TYR A 200 7.56 4.94 -11.02
C TYR A 200 9.06 4.94 -10.65
N GLY A 201 9.88 4.10 -11.25
CA GLY A 201 11.29 3.90 -10.92
C GLY A 201 12.14 5.17 -11.08
N GLY A 202 11.77 6.07 -12.00
CA GLY A 202 12.41 7.38 -12.14
C GLY A 202 12.25 8.26 -10.89
N LEU A 203 11.10 8.18 -10.22
CA LEU A 203 10.83 8.90 -8.98
C LEU A 203 11.65 8.34 -7.81
N VAL A 204 11.79 7.02 -7.74
CA VAL A 204 12.63 6.34 -6.74
C VAL A 204 14.11 6.66 -6.95
N GLY A 205 14.60 6.61 -8.20
CA GLY A 205 15.98 6.97 -8.53
C GLY A 205 16.30 8.42 -8.18
N ALA A 206 15.38 9.34 -8.45
CA ALA A 206 15.50 10.75 -8.05
C ALA A 206 15.54 10.96 -6.52
N LEU A 207 14.85 10.12 -5.74
CA LEU A 207 14.88 10.16 -4.27
C LEU A 207 16.13 9.50 -3.67
N ALA A 208 16.69 8.48 -4.32
CA ALA A 208 17.90 7.79 -3.86
C ALA A 208 19.21 8.53 -4.19
N ALA A 209 19.17 9.51 -5.10
CA ALA A 209 20.35 10.23 -5.57
C ALA A 209 21.09 10.97 -4.42
N GLY A 210 22.33 10.57 -4.16
CA GLY A 210 23.21 11.20 -3.17
C GLY A 210 23.11 10.68 -1.73
N LEU A 211 22.36 9.60 -1.50
CA LEU A 211 22.27 8.92 -0.20
C LEU A 211 23.26 7.74 -0.10
N ASP A 212 23.78 7.40 1.08
CA ASP A 212 24.48 6.11 1.32
C ASP A 212 23.42 4.99 1.37
N VAL A 213 23.14 4.36 0.22
CA VAL A 213 22.24 3.20 0.12
C VAL A 213 23.05 1.93 -0.08
N ARG A 214 23.05 1.10 0.95
CA ARG A 214 23.74 -0.18 1.03
C ARG A 214 22.80 -1.29 0.60
N LEU A 215 22.85 -1.63 -0.69
CA LEU A 215 22.09 -2.73 -1.29
C LEU A 215 22.66 -4.10 -0.87
N GLY A 216 21.84 -5.16 -0.93
CA GLY A 216 22.20 -6.51 -0.47
C GLY A 216 22.45 -6.63 1.05
N HIS A 217 22.20 -5.59 1.83
CA HIS A 217 22.39 -5.56 3.28
C HIS A 217 21.09 -6.03 3.97
N GLN A 218 20.92 -7.34 4.11
CA GLN A 218 19.77 -7.91 4.79
C GLN A 218 19.94 -7.80 6.31
N VAL A 219 19.21 -6.87 6.94
CA VAL A 219 19.07 -6.85 8.40
C VAL A 219 18.47 -8.17 8.88
N LEU A 220 19.08 -8.75 9.92
CA LEU A 220 18.61 -9.95 10.62
C LEU A 220 18.15 -9.63 12.04
N HIS A 221 18.76 -8.65 12.71
CA HIS A 221 18.49 -8.35 14.11
C HIS A 221 18.72 -6.86 14.45
N VAL A 222 17.92 -6.32 15.36
CA VAL A 222 18.01 -4.94 15.84
C VAL A 222 18.01 -4.94 17.38
N SER A 223 19.18 -4.69 17.97
CA SER A 223 19.34 -4.48 19.41
C SER A 223 19.31 -3.00 19.73
N TYR A 224 18.54 -2.57 20.73
CA TYR A 224 18.35 -1.15 21.06
C TYR A 224 18.18 -0.94 22.58
N GLY A 225 18.57 0.23 23.08
CA GLY A 225 18.47 0.52 24.50
C GLY A 225 18.44 2.01 24.83
N ALA A 226 17.50 2.40 25.70
CA ALA A 226 17.59 3.64 26.46
C ALA A 226 18.73 3.48 27.48
N GLY A 227 19.81 4.24 27.32
CA GLY A 227 21.03 4.05 28.11
C GLY A 227 20.84 4.42 29.59
N THR A 228 20.71 3.40 30.45
CA THR A 228 20.59 3.59 31.89
C THR A 228 21.97 3.74 32.55
N ARG A 229 22.18 4.83 33.31
CA ARG A 229 23.34 4.98 34.20
C ARG A 229 23.15 4.17 35.49
N GLY A 230 23.15 2.84 35.37
CA GLY A 230 23.18 1.90 36.50
C GLY A 230 24.50 1.12 36.52
N ARG A 231 25.09 0.90 37.71
CA ARG A 231 26.41 0.24 37.82
C ARG A 231 26.40 -1.25 37.43
N ASP A 232 25.25 -1.90 37.54
CA ASP A 232 25.10 -3.35 37.34
C ASP A 232 24.41 -3.73 36.01
N ALA A 233 24.18 -2.75 35.13
CA ALA A 233 23.61 -2.98 33.80
C ALA A 233 24.71 -3.39 32.80
N GLY A 234 24.79 -4.69 32.48
CA GLY A 234 25.82 -5.25 31.61
C GLY A 234 25.80 -4.70 30.18
N ALA A 235 26.70 -3.76 29.89
CA ALA A 235 27.14 -3.33 28.55
C ALA A 235 26.05 -2.94 27.51
N ALA A 236 24.83 -2.58 27.95
CA ALA A 236 23.78 -2.07 27.08
C ALA A 236 24.11 -0.64 26.59
N ALA A 237 24.93 -0.54 25.54
CA ALA A 237 25.36 0.73 24.96
C ALA A 237 24.17 1.58 24.51
N ALA A 238 24.19 2.88 24.84
CA ALA A 238 23.11 3.80 24.55
C ALA A 238 22.99 4.08 23.05
N GLY A 239 22.06 3.41 22.36
CA GLY A 239 21.93 3.49 20.90
C GLY A 239 21.17 2.32 20.31
N VAL A 240 21.52 1.99 19.06
CA VAL A 240 21.04 0.84 18.29
C VAL A 240 22.23 0.12 17.66
N THR A 241 22.22 -1.21 17.69
CA THR A 241 23.13 -2.08 16.92
C THR A 241 22.29 -2.95 15.98
N VAL A 242 22.62 -2.93 14.70
CA VAL A 242 21.92 -3.66 13.64
C VAL A 242 22.83 -4.76 13.11
N THR A 243 22.44 -6.02 13.28
CA THR A 243 23.14 -7.17 12.70
C THR A 243 22.63 -7.38 11.27
N VAL A 244 23.55 -7.34 10.31
CA VAL A 244 23.28 -7.45 8.87
C VAL A 244 23.96 -8.70 8.32
N ARG A 245 23.29 -9.41 7.41
CA ARG A 245 23.89 -10.40 6.51
C ARG A 245 24.08 -9.77 5.13
N MET A 246 25.30 -9.83 4.64
CA MET A 246 25.63 -9.53 3.25
C MET A 246 25.01 -10.61 2.35
N LEU A 247 24.17 -10.22 1.40
CA LEU A 247 23.71 -11.11 0.33
C LEU A 247 24.69 -11.07 -0.86
N PRO A 248 24.81 -12.14 -1.65
CA PRO A 248 25.60 -12.11 -2.88
C PRO A 248 25.09 -11.01 -3.83
N PRO A 249 25.97 -10.41 -4.65
CA PRO A 249 25.55 -9.50 -5.71
C PRO A 249 24.60 -10.21 -6.69
N PRO A 250 23.71 -9.48 -7.38
CA PRO A 250 22.84 -10.09 -8.38
C PRO A 250 23.66 -10.74 -9.50
N PRO A 251 23.16 -11.82 -10.12
CA PRO A 251 23.75 -12.30 -11.37
C PRO A 251 23.66 -11.19 -12.44
N PRO A 252 24.64 -11.08 -13.36
CA PRO A 252 24.60 -10.10 -14.43
C PRO A 252 23.39 -10.34 -15.36
N PRO A 253 22.89 -9.28 -16.05
CA PRO A 253 21.72 -9.39 -16.90
C PRO A 253 21.96 -10.36 -18.08
N PRO A 254 20.93 -11.11 -18.54
CA PRO A 254 21.05 -12.02 -19.67
C PRO A 254 21.47 -11.28 -20.95
N GLY A 255 22.71 -11.52 -21.40
CA GLY A 255 23.29 -10.93 -22.61
C GLY A 255 24.71 -10.39 -22.43
N GLU A 256 25.09 -9.98 -21.21
CA GLU A 256 26.42 -9.43 -20.94
C GLU A 256 27.50 -10.51 -20.75
N LEU A 257 27.94 -11.11 -21.86
CA LEU A 257 29.09 -12.02 -21.91
C LEU A 257 30.42 -11.26 -21.77
N HIS A 258 30.74 -10.82 -20.55
CA HIS A 258 32.09 -10.43 -20.15
C HIS A 258 32.81 -11.56 -19.38
N GLY A 259 34.15 -11.45 -19.29
CA GLY A 259 35.05 -12.57 -18.99
C GLY A 259 34.84 -13.27 -17.64
N ARG A 260 35.30 -14.53 -17.56
CA ARG A 260 35.13 -15.45 -16.40
C ARG A 260 35.93 -15.05 -15.14
N HIS A 261 35.68 -13.87 -14.57
CA HIS A 261 36.10 -13.52 -13.22
C HIS A 261 35.04 -12.63 -12.54
N GLN A 262 34.13 -13.25 -11.77
CA GLN A 262 33.66 -12.55 -10.58
C GLN A 262 34.87 -12.36 -9.65
N PRO A 263 35.07 -11.18 -9.02
CA PRO A 263 36.09 -11.01 -8.00
C PRO A 263 35.85 -12.02 -6.87
N LEU A 264 36.87 -12.78 -6.49
CA LEU A 264 36.76 -13.81 -5.46
C LEU A 264 36.24 -13.19 -4.14
N ASP A 265 36.69 -11.97 -3.85
CA ASP A 265 36.31 -11.14 -2.71
C ASP A 265 34.78 -10.92 -2.61
N ALA A 266 34.09 -10.74 -3.73
CA ALA A 266 32.64 -10.51 -3.76
C ALA A 266 31.84 -11.78 -3.43
N ALA A 267 32.42 -12.97 -3.64
CA ALA A 267 31.84 -14.24 -3.19
C ALA A 267 32.22 -14.56 -1.73
N VAL A 268 33.42 -14.15 -1.28
CA VAL A 268 33.88 -14.27 0.11
C VAL A 268 33.09 -13.37 1.07
N GLU A 269 32.61 -12.21 0.61
CA GLU A 269 31.71 -11.34 1.35
C GLU A 269 30.28 -11.92 1.51
N ALA A 270 29.83 -12.78 0.59
CA ALA A 270 28.46 -13.28 0.59
C ALA A 270 28.20 -14.19 1.81
N GLY A 271 27.15 -13.88 2.57
CA GLY A 271 26.82 -14.57 3.82
C GLY A 271 27.55 -14.02 5.06
N ARG A 272 28.55 -13.14 4.90
CA ARG A 272 29.22 -12.48 6.04
C ARG A 272 28.20 -11.72 6.88
N ARG A 273 28.34 -11.83 8.20
CA ARG A 273 27.59 -10.99 9.16
C ARG A 273 28.43 -9.80 9.58
N VAL A 274 27.83 -8.62 9.60
CA VAL A 274 28.44 -7.38 10.09
C VAL A 274 27.50 -6.71 11.08
N GLU A 275 28.05 -5.99 12.06
CA GLU A 275 27.28 -5.15 12.98
C GLU A 275 27.50 -3.69 12.63
N LEU A 276 26.41 -2.94 12.48
CA LEU A 276 26.44 -1.49 12.25
C LEU A 276 25.78 -0.80 13.45
N ARG A 277 26.40 0.25 13.97
CA ARG A 277 25.97 0.96 15.19
C ARG A 277 25.48 2.35 14.87
N ALA A 278 24.47 2.81 15.61
CA ALA A 278 23.91 4.15 15.48
C ALA A 278 23.34 4.68 16.80
N ARG A 279 23.06 5.99 16.86
CA ARG A 279 22.36 6.62 18.00
C ARG A 279 20.87 6.27 17.99
N ALA A 280 20.27 6.20 16.80
CA ALA A 280 18.88 5.84 16.56
C ALA A 280 18.72 5.06 15.24
N ALA A 281 17.55 4.48 14.98
CA ALA A 281 17.21 3.89 13.69
C ALA A 281 15.77 4.19 13.26
N VAL A 282 15.55 4.29 11.95
CA VAL A 282 14.20 4.34 11.36
C VAL A 282 13.89 2.99 10.72
N VAL A 283 12.89 2.30 11.26
CA VAL A 283 12.40 1.01 10.78
C VAL A 283 11.35 1.25 9.70
N THR A 284 11.62 0.79 8.47
CA THR A 284 10.66 0.87 7.35
C THR A 284 10.29 -0.49 6.75
N LEU A 285 10.45 -1.55 7.55
CA LEU A 285 10.04 -2.92 7.23
C LEU A 285 8.52 -2.97 6.95
N PRO A 286 8.07 -3.62 5.86
CA PRO A 286 6.66 -3.90 5.63
C PRO A 286 6.01 -4.68 6.78
N LEU A 287 4.71 -4.48 6.99
CA LEU A 287 3.94 -5.14 8.06
C LEU A 287 4.04 -6.69 7.98
N GLY A 288 4.02 -7.27 6.77
CA GLY A 288 4.22 -8.70 6.55
C GLY A 288 5.62 -9.20 6.95
N VAL A 289 6.65 -8.36 6.82
CA VAL A 289 8.01 -8.67 7.31
C VAL A 289 8.06 -8.59 8.84
N LEU A 290 7.45 -7.57 9.46
CA LEU A 290 7.34 -7.47 10.91
C LEU A 290 6.56 -8.66 11.52
N ARG A 291 5.41 -9.01 10.94
CA ARG A 291 4.60 -10.19 11.32
C ARG A 291 5.36 -11.50 11.23
N SER A 292 6.25 -11.64 10.24
CA SER A 292 7.00 -12.89 10.02
C SER A 292 8.11 -13.18 11.05
N GLY A 293 8.46 -12.21 11.91
CA GLY A 293 9.57 -12.34 12.86
C GLY A 293 10.96 -12.50 12.21
N SER A 294 11.08 -12.34 10.88
CA SER A 294 12.33 -12.56 10.14
C SER A 294 13.42 -11.49 10.37
N VAL A 295 13.06 -10.40 11.06
CA VAL A 295 14.00 -9.48 11.71
C VAL A 295 13.75 -9.55 13.22
N GLY A 296 14.74 -10.01 13.98
CA GLY A 296 14.70 -10.05 15.43
C GLY A 296 14.86 -8.66 16.07
N PHE A 297 14.27 -8.48 17.26
CA PHE A 297 14.37 -7.26 18.05
C PHE A 297 14.81 -7.59 19.47
N SER A 298 15.67 -6.76 20.08
CA SER A 298 16.13 -6.94 21.47
C SER A 298 16.20 -5.60 22.20
N PRO A 299 15.34 -5.35 23.21
CA PRO A 299 14.25 -6.23 23.68
C PRO A 299 13.17 -6.47 22.59
N PRO A 300 12.37 -7.54 22.67
CA PRO A 300 11.26 -7.77 21.74
C PRO A 300 10.28 -6.59 21.74
N LEU A 301 9.77 -6.18 20.57
CA LEU A 301 8.94 -4.97 20.45
C LEU A 301 7.73 -4.99 21.40
N GLY A 302 7.03 -6.13 21.54
CA GLY A 302 5.88 -6.25 22.45
C GLY A 302 6.20 -6.14 23.95
N ALA A 303 7.47 -6.32 24.35
CA ALA A 303 7.91 -6.09 25.73
C ALA A 303 8.23 -4.60 25.98
N ALA A 304 8.51 -3.83 24.93
CA ALA A 304 8.76 -2.38 25.01
C ALA A 304 7.51 -1.55 24.68
N ASP A 305 6.58 -2.09 23.90
CA ASP A 305 5.34 -1.45 23.44
C ASP A 305 4.27 -2.51 23.10
N PRO A 306 3.44 -2.91 24.08
CA PRO A 306 2.40 -3.93 23.87
C PRO A 306 1.35 -3.53 22.83
N ALA A 307 0.98 -2.25 22.75
CA ALA A 307 -0.02 -1.76 21.80
C ALA A 307 0.52 -1.73 20.35
N LYS A 308 1.82 -1.46 20.14
CA LYS A 308 2.45 -1.70 18.83
C LYS A 308 2.44 -3.17 18.44
N ALA A 309 2.72 -4.08 19.38
CA ALA A 309 2.61 -5.52 19.09
C ALA A 309 1.17 -5.94 18.76
N ALA A 310 0.17 -5.40 19.46
CA ALA A 310 -1.24 -5.60 19.13
C ALA A 310 -1.58 -5.05 17.72
N ALA A 311 -1.10 -3.86 17.35
CA ALA A 311 -1.32 -3.29 16.02
C ALA A 311 -0.66 -4.11 14.89
N ILE A 312 0.57 -4.61 15.10
CA ILE A 312 1.22 -5.59 14.20
C ILE A 312 0.38 -6.87 14.09
N GLY A 313 -0.20 -7.32 15.20
CA GLY A 313 -1.10 -8.49 15.25
C GLY A 313 -2.44 -8.25 14.56
N ALA A 314 -2.98 -7.04 14.57
CA ALA A 314 -4.33 -6.72 14.12
C ALA A 314 -4.43 -6.29 12.65
N LEU A 315 -3.54 -5.41 12.15
CA LEU A 315 -3.68 -4.78 10.83
C LEU A 315 -3.61 -5.77 9.66
N GLY A 316 -4.42 -5.56 8.63
CA GLY A 316 -4.54 -6.45 7.48
C GLY A 316 -3.32 -6.41 6.57
N THR A 317 -2.93 -7.55 6.01
CA THR A 317 -1.86 -7.66 5.01
C THR A 317 -2.43 -8.18 3.70
N ALA A 318 -2.77 -7.28 2.78
CA ALA A 318 -3.36 -7.61 1.50
C ALA A 318 -2.34 -8.29 0.57
N VAL A 319 -2.84 -9.12 -0.35
CA VAL A 319 -2.07 -9.65 -1.49
C VAL A 319 -2.83 -9.28 -2.77
N TYR A 320 -2.17 -8.49 -3.62
CA TYR A 320 -2.70 -8.00 -4.89
C TYR A 320 -1.66 -8.22 -5.96
N ASN A 321 -1.98 -9.05 -6.96
CA ASN A 321 -1.04 -9.47 -7.99
C ASN A 321 -1.54 -9.16 -9.39
N LYS A 322 -0.57 -8.97 -10.29
CA LYS A 322 -0.77 -8.57 -11.68
C LYS A 322 -0.30 -9.68 -12.61
N VAL A 323 -1.08 -9.94 -13.66
CA VAL A 323 -0.63 -10.62 -14.88
C VAL A 323 -0.53 -9.56 -15.97
N ILE A 324 0.70 -9.20 -16.33
CA ILE A 324 1.02 -8.14 -17.28
C ILE A 324 1.32 -8.80 -18.62
N MET A 325 0.49 -8.55 -19.63
CA MET A 325 0.57 -9.20 -20.94
C MET A 325 0.94 -8.17 -22.01
N CYS A 326 2.09 -8.35 -22.65
CA CYS A 326 2.58 -7.47 -23.73
C CYS A 326 2.45 -8.14 -25.10
N TYR A 327 1.88 -7.40 -26.03
CA TYR A 327 1.55 -7.84 -27.38
C TYR A 327 2.37 -7.04 -28.41
N ASP A 328 2.46 -7.54 -29.65
CA ASP A 328 2.85 -6.69 -30.77
C ASP A 328 1.65 -5.81 -31.19
N PRO A 329 1.87 -4.59 -31.73
CA PRO A 329 0.77 -3.64 -32.00
C PRO A 329 -0.33 -4.16 -32.94
N ALA A 330 -0.01 -5.14 -33.80
CA ALA A 330 -0.96 -5.77 -34.71
C ALA A 330 -1.88 -6.81 -34.02
N ASP A 331 -1.52 -7.29 -32.82
CA ASP A 331 -2.26 -8.27 -32.03
C ASP A 331 -3.12 -7.61 -30.93
N VAL A 332 -3.24 -6.28 -30.92
CA VAL A 332 -4.17 -5.55 -30.05
C VAL A 332 -5.61 -5.88 -30.47
N PHE A 333 -6.28 -6.73 -29.69
CA PHE A 333 -7.62 -7.25 -30.01
C PHE A 333 -8.75 -6.66 -29.16
N TRP A 334 -8.44 -5.97 -28.06
CA TRP A 334 -9.40 -5.45 -27.07
C TRP A 334 -9.92 -4.04 -27.43
N ASP A 335 -10.85 -3.52 -26.63
CA ASP A 335 -11.48 -2.21 -26.92
C ASP A 335 -10.59 -1.02 -26.53
N ASN A 336 -10.83 0.13 -27.17
CA ASN A 336 -10.05 1.35 -26.96
C ASN A 336 -10.53 2.20 -25.76
N SER A 337 -10.89 1.55 -24.65
CA SER A 337 -11.17 2.18 -23.33
C SER A 337 -10.02 1.91 -22.37
N ALA A 338 -9.73 2.83 -21.44
CA ALA A 338 -8.67 2.71 -20.43
C ALA A 338 -8.88 1.50 -19.52
N PHE A 339 -10.14 1.16 -19.26
CA PHE A 339 -10.52 -0.01 -18.47
C PHE A 339 -11.44 -0.95 -19.23
N ILE A 340 -11.30 -2.24 -18.95
CA ILE A 340 -12.21 -3.31 -19.36
C ILE A 340 -12.59 -4.07 -18.09
N TYR A 341 -13.86 -4.02 -17.74
CA TYR A 341 -14.43 -4.67 -16.57
C TYR A 341 -15.17 -5.94 -16.99
N ARG A 342 -14.98 -7.02 -16.23
CA ARG A 342 -15.61 -8.32 -16.42
C ARG A 342 -16.37 -8.67 -15.16
N ILE A 343 -17.70 -8.69 -15.19
CA ILE A 343 -18.52 -9.18 -14.10
C ILE A 343 -18.27 -10.69 -13.99
N PRO A 344 -17.62 -11.18 -12.91
CA PRO A 344 -17.29 -12.59 -12.75
C PRO A 344 -18.55 -13.40 -12.44
N ARG A 345 -18.52 -14.70 -12.74
CA ARG A 345 -19.50 -15.63 -12.16
C ARG A 345 -19.23 -15.75 -10.64
N PRO A 346 -20.20 -16.14 -9.79
CA PRO A 346 -19.98 -16.18 -8.33
C PRO A 346 -18.77 -17.02 -7.87
N HIS A 347 -18.45 -18.12 -8.56
CA HIS A 347 -17.27 -18.96 -8.31
C HIS A 347 -15.95 -18.43 -8.93
N GLU A 348 -15.99 -17.24 -9.52
CA GLU A 348 -14.86 -16.52 -10.13
C GLU A 348 -14.58 -15.19 -9.40
N ALA A 349 -15.20 -14.93 -8.24
CA ALA A 349 -15.02 -13.69 -7.48
C ALA A 349 -13.53 -13.37 -7.21
N GLY A 350 -13.14 -12.10 -7.34
CA GLY A 350 -11.76 -11.63 -7.24
C GLY A 350 -10.81 -12.08 -8.38
N ARG A 351 -11.26 -12.90 -9.34
CA ARG A 351 -10.46 -13.42 -10.47
C ARG A 351 -10.76 -12.64 -11.75
N TRP A 352 -9.77 -11.92 -12.27
CA TRP A 352 -9.82 -11.32 -13.62
C TRP A 352 -11.03 -10.39 -13.87
N SER A 353 -11.56 -9.75 -12.83
CA SER A 353 -12.68 -8.80 -12.88
C SER A 353 -12.31 -7.45 -13.51
N TYR A 354 -11.02 -7.13 -13.49
CA TYR A 354 -10.47 -5.82 -13.84
C TYR A 354 -9.25 -5.97 -14.77
N PHE A 355 -9.29 -5.27 -15.91
CA PHE A 355 -8.17 -5.14 -16.82
C PHE A 355 -7.84 -3.66 -17.10
N LEU A 356 -6.58 -3.28 -16.87
CA LEU A 356 -6.04 -1.97 -17.26
C LEU A 356 -5.45 -2.05 -18.66
N ASN A 357 -5.94 -1.18 -19.55
CA ASN A 357 -5.45 -1.01 -20.91
C ASN A 357 -4.36 0.07 -20.97
N LEU A 358 -3.09 -0.33 -20.76
CA LEU A 358 -1.97 0.61 -20.89
C LEU A 358 -1.77 1.12 -22.32
N HIS A 359 -2.35 0.48 -23.35
CA HIS A 359 -2.31 1.00 -24.72
C HIS A 359 -3.07 2.34 -24.83
N LYS A 360 -4.25 2.44 -24.21
CA LYS A 360 -5.01 3.70 -24.15
C LYS A 360 -4.31 4.77 -23.30
N VAL A 361 -3.75 4.39 -22.16
CA VAL A 361 -3.17 5.34 -21.17
C VAL A 361 -1.75 5.80 -21.53
N THR A 362 -0.95 4.95 -22.20
CA THR A 362 0.49 5.20 -22.43
C THR A 362 0.97 5.00 -23.87
N GLY A 363 0.19 4.33 -24.73
CA GLY A 363 0.63 3.87 -26.06
C GLY A 363 1.41 2.55 -26.06
N ALA A 364 1.70 1.95 -24.90
CA ALA A 364 2.32 0.62 -24.82
C ALA A 364 1.27 -0.48 -25.08
N PRO A 365 1.46 -1.44 -26.02
CA PRO A 365 0.54 -2.54 -26.27
C PRO A 365 0.58 -3.59 -25.13
N ILE A 366 0.06 -3.20 -23.98
CA ILE A 366 0.00 -3.97 -22.74
C ILE A 366 -1.41 -3.93 -22.18
N LEU A 367 -1.88 -5.11 -21.77
CA LEU A 367 -3.08 -5.30 -20.96
C LEU A 367 -2.64 -5.91 -19.61
N ILE A 368 -3.11 -5.36 -18.50
CA ILE A 368 -2.80 -5.87 -17.14
C ILE A 368 -4.07 -6.40 -16.51
N ALA A 369 -4.08 -7.68 -16.14
CA ALA A 369 -5.15 -8.30 -15.34
C ALA A 369 -4.75 -8.36 -13.86
N PHE A 370 -5.73 -8.31 -12.95
CA PHE A 370 -5.49 -8.24 -11.50
C PHE A 370 -6.27 -9.31 -10.73
N ASN A 371 -5.64 -9.85 -9.68
CA ASN A 371 -6.28 -10.73 -8.68
C ASN A 371 -6.02 -10.21 -7.25
N LEU A 372 -7.04 -10.33 -6.39
CA LEU A 372 -7.06 -9.95 -4.98
C LEU A 372 -7.51 -11.12 -4.08
N GLY A 373 -7.37 -11.01 -2.76
CA GLY A 373 -7.94 -11.99 -1.80
C GLY A 373 -7.53 -13.46 -2.08
N GLU A 374 -8.49 -14.39 -2.01
CA GLU A 374 -8.25 -15.81 -2.33
C GLU A 374 -7.75 -16.01 -3.78
N ALA A 375 -8.28 -15.24 -4.73
CA ALA A 375 -7.84 -15.28 -6.12
C ALA A 375 -6.37 -14.90 -6.31
N ALA A 376 -5.81 -14.06 -5.43
CA ALA A 376 -4.39 -13.74 -5.39
C ALA A 376 -3.56 -14.89 -4.77
N ALA A 377 -4.06 -15.55 -3.72
CA ALA A 377 -3.41 -16.71 -3.11
C ALA A 377 -3.32 -17.91 -4.08
N ILE A 378 -4.39 -18.15 -4.86
CA ILE A 378 -4.39 -19.16 -5.94
C ILE A 378 -3.35 -18.81 -7.02
N LEU A 379 -3.20 -17.52 -7.37
CA LEU A 379 -2.20 -17.05 -8.35
C LEU A 379 -0.76 -17.19 -7.83
N GLU A 380 -0.51 -16.91 -6.55
CA GLU A 380 0.81 -17.10 -5.91
C GLU A 380 1.32 -18.54 -6.08
N ALA A 381 0.42 -19.53 -5.92
CA ALA A 381 0.73 -20.96 -6.05
C ALA A 381 0.78 -21.48 -7.51
N ALA A 382 0.23 -20.75 -8.48
CA ALA A 382 0.22 -21.14 -9.89
C ALA A 382 1.57 -20.90 -10.57
N SER A 383 1.84 -21.59 -11.69
CA SER A 383 2.95 -21.21 -12.59
C SER A 383 2.60 -19.96 -13.42
N ASP A 384 3.61 -19.33 -14.01
CA ASP A 384 3.39 -18.14 -14.86
C ASP A 384 2.53 -18.47 -16.08
N GLU A 385 2.73 -19.65 -16.68
CA GLU A 385 1.94 -20.15 -17.81
C GLU A 385 0.47 -20.38 -17.41
N ALA A 386 0.22 -20.92 -16.21
CA ALA A 386 -1.13 -21.16 -15.70
C ALA A 386 -1.85 -19.84 -15.34
N ALA A 387 -1.15 -18.88 -14.74
CA ALA A 387 -1.70 -17.56 -14.46
C ALA A 387 -2.02 -16.77 -15.75
N VAL A 388 -1.15 -16.83 -16.76
CA VAL A 388 -1.41 -16.23 -18.08
C VAL A 388 -2.54 -16.96 -18.82
N ALA A 389 -2.62 -18.29 -18.74
CA ALA A 389 -3.72 -19.05 -19.33
C ALA A 389 -5.07 -18.65 -18.75
N GLY A 390 -5.19 -18.51 -17.42
CA GLY A 390 -6.42 -18.06 -16.76
C GLY A 390 -6.84 -16.63 -17.16
N ALA A 391 -5.89 -15.71 -17.28
CA ALA A 391 -6.16 -14.36 -17.77
C ALA A 391 -6.64 -14.35 -19.25
N LEU A 392 -6.06 -15.21 -20.09
CA LEU A 392 -6.48 -15.38 -21.49
C LEU A 392 -7.85 -16.08 -21.63
N GLU A 393 -8.18 -17.01 -20.73
CA GLU A 393 -9.50 -17.66 -20.66
C GLU A 393 -10.59 -16.65 -20.27
N ALA A 394 -10.33 -15.81 -19.25
CA ALA A 394 -11.25 -14.73 -18.87
C ALA A 394 -11.49 -13.74 -20.02
N LEU A 395 -10.44 -13.40 -20.78
CA LEU A 395 -10.54 -12.58 -22.00
C LEU A 395 -11.23 -13.31 -23.16
N ALA A 396 -11.13 -14.63 -23.26
CA ALA A 396 -11.83 -15.43 -24.26
C ALA A 396 -13.34 -15.51 -23.98
N GLY A 397 -13.74 -15.48 -22.71
CA GLY A 397 -15.14 -15.25 -22.31
C GLY A 397 -15.66 -13.88 -22.76
N VAL A 398 -14.86 -12.82 -22.58
CA VAL A 398 -15.25 -11.44 -22.95
C VAL A 398 -15.28 -11.21 -24.48
N TYR A 399 -14.26 -11.67 -25.21
CA TYR A 399 -14.04 -11.32 -26.62
C TYR A 399 -14.30 -12.45 -27.62
N GLY A 400 -14.55 -13.67 -27.14
CA GLY A 400 -14.61 -14.88 -27.94
C GLY A 400 -13.20 -15.47 -28.22
N PRO A 401 -13.02 -16.79 -28.17
CA PRO A 401 -11.69 -17.43 -28.24
C PRO A 401 -10.97 -17.23 -29.58
N GLY A 402 -11.68 -16.94 -30.68
CA GLY A 402 -11.07 -16.63 -31.98
C GLY A 402 -10.49 -15.22 -32.12
N ARG A 403 -10.89 -14.28 -31.24
CA ARG A 403 -10.43 -12.87 -31.24
C ARG A 403 -9.20 -12.67 -30.36
N VAL A 404 -9.11 -13.38 -29.24
CA VAL A 404 -7.97 -13.31 -28.31
C VAL A 404 -6.67 -13.74 -29.00
N ARG A 405 -5.60 -12.99 -28.73
CA ARG A 405 -4.23 -13.31 -29.13
C ARG A 405 -3.41 -13.75 -27.93
N ARG A 406 -2.28 -14.43 -28.17
CA ARG A 406 -1.29 -14.70 -27.11
C ARG A 406 -0.34 -13.50 -26.99
N PRO A 407 0.08 -13.12 -25.77
CA PRO A 407 1.10 -12.10 -25.61
C PRO A 407 2.45 -12.61 -26.12
N ARG A 408 3.26 -11.70 -26.66
CA ARG A 408 4.67 -11.92 -27.03
C ARG A 408 5.52 -12.21 -25.79
N THR A 409 5.18 -11.59 -24.66
CA THR A 409 5.79 -11.84 -23.35
C THR A 409 4.82 -11.43 -22.24
N ALA A 410 4.91 -12.09 -21.09
CA ALA A 410 4.11 -11.78 -19.92
C ALA A 410 4.95 -11.81 -18.64
N LEU A 411 4.49 -11.11 -17.61
CA LEU A 411 5.10 -11.07 -16.27
C LEU A 411 4.01 -11.29 -15.21
N VAL A 412 4.30 -12.10 -14.20
CA VAL A 412 3.38 -12.41 -13.09
C VAL A 412 4.02 -11.96 -11.77
N THR A 413 3.31 -11.16 -10.97
CA THR A 413 3.81 -10.71 -9.66
C THR A 413 3.42 -11.69 -8.56
N ARG A 414 4.25 -11.77 -7.50
CA ARG A 414 4.03 -12.61 -6.31
C ARG A 414 4.45 -11.88 -5.03
N TRP A 415 3.69 -10.85 -4.67
CA TRP A 415 4.00 -9.96 -3.55
C TRP A 415 3.81 -10.59 -2.16
N GLY A 416 2.96 -11.62 -2.05
CA GLY A 416 2.77 -12.44 -0.85
C GLY A 416 3.93 -13.41 -0.60
N SER A 417 4.48 -14.03 -1.66
CA SER A 417 5.66 -14.90 -1.55
C SER A 417 6.99 -14.14 -1.48
N ASP A 418 7.04 -12.87 -1.89
CA ASP A 418 8.26 -12.04 -1.82
C ASP A 418 8.76 -11.92 -0.36
N PRO A 419 9.93 -12.50 -0.01
CA PRO A 419 10.39 -12.56 1.38
C PRO A 419 10.77 -11.19 1.96
N HIS A 420 10.93 -10.17 1.10
CA HIS A 420 11.21 -8.79 1.47
C HIS A 420 9.94 -7.91 1.52
N SER A 421 8.74 -8.50 1.38
CA SER A 421 7.46 -7.80 1.47
C SER A 421 6.40 -8.59 2.24
N ARG A 422 6.14 -9.83 1.82
CA ARG A 422 5.11 -10.74 2.36
C ARG A 422 3.68 -10.18 2.32
N MET A 423 3.45 -9.21 1.43
CA MET A 423 2.21 -8.46 1.24
C MET A 423 2.36 -7.52 0.04
N SER A 424 1.24 -7.09 -0.54
CA SER A 424 1.17 -5.89 -1.38
C SER A 424 1.07 -4.64 -0.49
N TYR A 425 0.03 -4.48 0.33
CA TYR A 425 -0.12 -3.32 1.21
C TYR A 425 -1.10 -3.56 2.39
N THR A 426 -1.22 -2.59 3.30
CA THR A 426 -2.03 -2.71 4.51
C THR A 426 -3.50 -2.42 4.21
N TYR A 427 -4.40 -3.16 4.85
CA TYR A 427 -5.84 -2.86 4.90
C TYR A 427 -6.34 -2.86 6.36
N ILE A 428 -7.55 -2.35 6.60
CA ILE A 428 -8.20 -2.37 7.92
C ILE A 428 -9.19 -3.53 8.01
N PRO A 429 -8.93 -4.58 8.83
CA PRO A 429 -9.87 -5.69 8.99
C PRO A 429 -11.10 -5.31 9.82
N ALA A 430 -12.13 -6.15 9.75
CA ALA A 430 -13.23 -6.10 10.71
C ALA A 430 -12.71 -6.26 12.15
N GLY A 431 -13.32 -5.56 13.10
CA GLY A 431 -12.87 -5.46 14.49
C GLY A 431 -11.69 -4.52 14.73
N VAL A 432 -11.13 -3.88 13.69
CA VAL A 432 -9.97 -2.99 13.78
C VAL A 432 -10.35 -1.57 13.35
N THR A 433 -9.72 -0.56 13.94
CA THR A 433 -9.80 0.85 13.47
C THR A 433 -8.44 1.32 12.96
N THR A 434 -8.47 2.36 12.13
CA THR A 434 -7.29 3.08 11.63
C THR A 434 -6.37 3.63 12.72
N ALA A 435 -6.82 3.76 13.98
CA ALA A 435 -5.98 4.13 15.12
C ALA A 435 -4.81 3.14 15.35
N ALA A 436 -4.93 1.89 14.91
CA ALA A 436 -3.81 0.93 14.94
C ALA A 436 -2.61 1.40 14.08
N LEU A 437 -2.82 2.26 13.07
CA LEU A 437 -1.74 2.87 12.28
C LEU A 437 -0.98 3.94 13.07
N ASP A 438 -1.64 4.60 14.03
CA ASP A 438 -1.00 5.52 14.97
C ASP A 438 -0.11 4.72 15.95
N ASP A 439 -0.60 3.59 16.47
CA ASP A 439 0.19 2.65 17.28
C ASP A 439 1.40 2.07 16.53
N MET A 440 1.25 1.76 15.24
CA MET A 440 2.38 1.39 14.38
C MET A 440 3.42 2.52 14.25
N ALA A 441 2.99 3.78 14.19
CA ALA A 441 3.86 4.94 14.07
C ALA A 441 4.66 5.31 15.34
N ARG A 442 4.14 5.00 16.55
CA ARG A 442 4.76 5.43 17.83
C ARG A 442 6.24 5.00 17.95
N PRO A 443 7.18 5.89 18.31
CA PRO A 443 8.58 5.51 18.56
C PRO A 443 8.76 4.59 19.77
N VAL A 444 9.77 3.73 19.76
CA VAL A 444 10.08 2.79 20.85
C VAL A 444 11.42 3.14 21.50
N ALA A 445 11.42 3.20 22.83
CA ALA A 445 12.57 3.48 23.71
C ALA A 445 13.37 4.77 23.38
N GLY A 446 12.80 5.71 22.61
CA GLY A 446 13.52 6.87 22.07
C GLY A 446 14.64 6.50 21.09
N ARG A 447 14.63 5.28 20.54
CA ARG A 447 15.74 4.71 19.74
C ARG A 447 15.28 4.17 18.39
N LEU A 448 14.08 3.60 18.31
CA LEU A 448 13.47 3.13 17.07
C LEU A 448 12.30 4.02 16.67
N PHE A 449 12.28 4.49 15.43
CA PHE A 449 11.22 5.30 14.84
C PHE A 449 10.60 4.54 13.67
N PHE A 450 9.29 4.64 13.44
CA PHE A 450 8.58 3.79 12.47
C PHE A 450 7.95 4.62 11.33
N ALA A 451 8.17 4.16 10.09
CA ALA A 451 7.69 4.81 8.87
C ALA A 451 7.36 3.79 7.77
N GLY A 452 6.54 4.18 6.80
CA GLY A 452 5.94 3.31 5.78
C GLY A 452 4.42 3.41 5.80
N GLU A 453 3.76 2.87 4.76
CA GLU A 453 2.31 3.01 4.58
C GLU A 453 1.49 2.46 5.75
N ALA A 454 1.92 1.36 6.37
CA ALA A 454 1.36 0.78 7.59
C ALA A 454 1.52 1.64 8.86
N THR A 455 1.87 2.93 8.72
CA THR A 455 2.08 3.88 9.81
C THR A 455 1.45 5.25 9.54
N HIS A 456 0.67 5.43 8.47
CA HIS A 456 0.14 6.75 8.06
C HIS A 456 -1.39 6.75 8.02
N ARG A 457 -2.03 7.05 9.15
CA ARG A 457 -3.48 6.92 9.36
C ARG A 457 -4.36 7.43 8.19
N ALA A 458 -4.14 8.65 7.72
CA ALA A 458 -4.97 9.25 6.67
C ALA A 458 -4.71 8.74 5.23
N HIS A 459 -3.58 8.05 4.98
CA HIS A 459 -3.14 7.67 3.62
C HIS A 459 -2.41 6.32 3.62
N TYR A 460 -2.91 5.34 4.37
CA TYR A 460 -2.30 4.01 4.47
C TYR A 460 -2.44 3.24 3.15
N GLY A 461 -1.68 2.16 2.99
CA GLY A 461 -1.50 1.49 1.70
C GLY A 461 -0.75 2.28 0.60
N THR A 462 -0.85 3.61 0.60
CA THR A 462 -0.35 4.47 -0.48
C THR A 462 1.17 4.71 -0.48
N ALA A 463 1.71 5.03 -1.65
CA ALA A 463 3.10 5.47 -1.79
C ALA A 463 3.36 6.87 -1.20
N HIS A 464 2.36 7.76 -1.15
CA HIS A 464 2.54 9.12 -0.61
C HIS A 464 2.50 9.13 0.93
N GLY A 465 1.55 8.43 1.57
CA GLY A 465 1.58 8.21 3.03
C GLY A 465 2.85 7.48 3.50
N ALA A 466 3.43 6.61 2.66
CA ALA A 466 4.77 6.06 2.93
C ALA A 466 5.88 7.14 2.87
N PHE A 467 5.88 8.04 1.88
CA PHE A 467 6.83 9.16 1.81
C PHE A 467 6.71 10.09 3.03
N ASP A 468 5.49 10.49 3.38
CA ASP A 468 5.21 11.46 4.45
C ASP A 468 5.47 10.90 5.85
N SER A 469 5.14 9.62 6.09
CA SER A 469 5.56 8.94 7.33
C SER A 469 7.08 8.86 7.47
N GLY A 470 7.83 8.81 6.36
CA GLY A 470 9.29 8.92 6.36
C GLY A 470 9.78 10.29 6.85
N LEU A 471 9.19 11.37 6.34
CA LEU A 471 9.48 12.74 6.80
C LEU A 471 9.10 12.95 8.27
N ARG A 472 7.93 12.44 8.69
CA ARG A 472 7.46 12.48 10.09
C ARG A 472 8.42 11.74 11.04
N ALA A 473 8.86 10.54 10.69
CA ALA A 473 9.79 9.78 11.52
C ALA A 473 11.15 10.48 11.64
N ALA A 474 11.65 11.11 10.57
CA ALA A 474 12.84 11.96 10.62
C ALA A 474 12.65 13.17 11.55
N ALA A 475 11.49 13.85 11.50
CA ALA A 475 11.17 14.97 12.38
C ALA A 475 11.16 14.56 13.87
N ALA A 476 10.46 13.48 14.20
CA ALA A 476 10.40 12.95 15.57
C ALA A 476 11.78 12.51 16.09
N LEU A 477 12.63 11.93 15.22
CA LEU A 477 14.00 11.55 15.56
C LEU A 477 14.87 12.79 15.86
N LEU A 478 14.79 13.83 15.03
CA LEU A 478 15.52 15.09 15.26
C LEU A 478 15.10 15.76 16.57
N GLN A 479 13.80 15.78 16.90
CA GLN A 479 13.29 16.28 18.18
C GLN A 479 13.85 15.50 19.37
N GLN A 480 13.89 14.17 19.30
CA GLN A 480 14.48 13.33 20.34
C GLN A 480 15.98 13.61 20.52
N LEU A 481 16.74 13.71 19.42
CA LEU A 481 18.18 14.02 19.50
C LEU A 481 18.44 15.41 20.08
N ALA A 482 17.65 16.42 19.73
CA ALA A 482 17.75 17.76 20.30
C ALA A 482 17.41 17.76 21.81
N ALA A 483 16.35 17.06 22.21
CA ALA A 483 15.96 16.90 23.61
C ALA A 483 16.98 16.08 24.43
N GLU A 484 17.78 15.22 23.80
CA GLU A 484 18.92 14.56 24.44
C GLU A 484 20.14 15.48 24.57
N SER A 485 20.48 16.27 23.54
CA SER A 485 21.56 17.28 23.62
C SER A 485 21.34 18.27 24.75
N LEU A 486 20.13 18.85 24.85
CA LEU A 486 19.76 19.80 25.91
C LEU A 486 19.87 19.18 27.32
N ARG A 487 19.44 17.91 27.48
CA ARG A 487 19.57 17.17 28.76
C ARG A 487 21.00 16.73 29.07
N GLY A 488 21.88 16.69 28.07
CA GLY A 488 23.30 16.37 28.22
C GLY A 488 24.18 17.53 28.69
N GLY A 489 23.64 18.76 28.75
CA GLY A 489 24.42 19.96 29.09
C GLY A 489 25.40 20.40 27.99
N ALA A 490 25.22 19.89 26.76
CA ALA A 490 26.00 20.29 25.59
C ALA A 490 25.24 21.37 24.80
N GLU A 491 25.94 22.44 24.40
CA GLU A 491 25.46 23.34 23.34
C GLU A 491 25.01 22.51 22.12
N PRO A 492 23.82 22.77 21.55
CA PRO A 492 23.37 22.06 20.38
C PRO A 492 24.33 22.32 19.22
N ALA A 493 24.92 21.26 18.67
CA ALA A 493 25.94 21.32 17.63
C ALA A 493 25.35 21.82 16.29
N GLY A 494 25.18 23.14 16.20
CA GLY A 494 24.45 23.83 15.14
C GLY A 494 22.98 24.08 15.48
N ARG A 495 22.44 25.19 14.97
CA ARG A 495 20.99 25.39 14.89
C ARG A 495 20.43 24.42 13.84
N TRP A 496 19.87 23.30 14.30
CA TRP A 496 19.03 22.43 13.47
C TRP A 496 17.96 23.28 12.80
N LEU A 497 17.95 23.31 11.46
CA LEU A 497 16.98 24.11 10.72
C LEU A 497 15.62 23.40 10.79
N PRO A 498 14.49 24.14 10.89
CA PRO A 498 13.18 23.54 10.61
C PRO A 498 13.24 22.89 9.23
N LEU A 499 12.57 21.74 9.05
CA LEU A 499 12.78 20.81 7.93
C LEU A 499 12.36 21.40 6.57
N GLN A 500 13.18 22.30 6.03
CA GLN A 500 13.10 22.93 4.71
C GLN A 500 13.52 21.90 3.64
N PRO A 501 12.58 21.24 2.92
CA PRO A 501 12.84 20.09 2.07
C PRO A 501 13.24 20.53 0.66
N ARG A 502 14.29 21.37 0.58
CA ARG A 502 14.97 21.69 -0.68
C ARG A 502 15.74 20.46 -1.16
N LEU A 503 15.01 19.53 -1.78
CA LEU A 503 15.58 18.36 -2.44
C LEU A 503 16.46 18.82 -3.61
N ARG A 504 17.79 18.77 -3.44
CA ARG A 504 18.75 19.03 -4.52
C ARG A 504 18.81 17.82 -5.45
N LEU A 505 17.92 17.76 -6.43
CA LEU A 505 18.19 17.00 -7.64
C LEU A 505 19.37 17.66 -8.37
N LEU A 506 20.33 16.85 -8.83
CA LEU A 506 21.37 17.32 -9.73
C LEU A 506 20.72 17.75 -11.07
N PRO A 507 21.18 18.83 -11.71
CA PRO A 507 20.66 19.21 -13.02
C PRO A 507 20.94 18.10 -14.05
N PRO A 508 20.00 17.83 -14.98
CA PRO A 508 20.19 16.79 -15.99
C PRO A 508 21.36 17.16 -16.93
N PRO A 509 22.08 16.16 -17.47
CA PRO A 509 23.17 16.41 -18.42
C PRO A 509 22.64 17.12 -19.67
N GLN A 510 23.38 18.12 -20.14
CA GLN A 510 22.98 18.97 -21.26
C GLN A 510 23.16 18.23 -22.60
N HIS A 511 22.09 17.62 -23.11
CA HIS A 511 22.00 17.18 -24.50
C HIS A 511 21.01 18.00 -25.32
N GLN A 512 21.21 18.01 -26.64
CA GLN A 512 20.78 19.10 -27.52
C GLN A 512 19.27 19.15 -27.78
N GLN A 513 18.78 20.37 -28.03
CA GLN A 513 17.37 20.65 -28.28
C GLN A 513 16.90 20.07 -29.61
N HIS A 514 16.01 19.06 -29.57
CA HIS A 514 15.13 18.75 -30.70
C HIS A 514 13.80 19.50 -30.55
N LYS A 515 13.25 19.96 -31.68
CA LYS A 515 12.16 20.94 -31.72
C LYS A 515 10.85 20.39 -31.15
N GLN A 516 10.19 21.19 -30.32
CA GLN A 516 8.91 20.86 -29.70
C GLN A 516 7.76 20.93 -30.72
N MET A 517 6.81 20.00 -30.63
CA MET A 517 5.43 20.22 -31.09
C MET A 517 4.59 20.71 -29.91
N ALA A 518 3.65 21.63 -30.17
CA ALA A 518 2.86 22.25 -29.11
C ALA A 518 1.80 21.30 -28.52
N PRO A 519 1.57 21.30 -27.20
CA PRO A 519 0.51 20.51 -26.57
C PRO A 519 -0.87 21.14 -26.79
N ALA A 520 -1.91 20.31 -26.86
CA ALA A 520 -3.30 20.76 -26.87
C ALA A 520 -3.72 21.31 -25.50
N LYS A 521 -4.73 22.19 -25.47
CA LYS A 521 -5.20 22.88 -24.26
C LYS A 521 -6.09 21.98 -23.39
N GLY A 522 -5.52 21.43 -22.32
CA GLY A 522 -6.27 21.03 -21.12
C GLY A 522 -6.26 22.15 -20.04
N PRO A 523 -6.92 21.96 -18.89
CA PRO A 523 -6.84 22.87 -17.75
C PRO A 523 -5.41 22.88 -17.16
N GLY A 524 -4.59 23.82 -17.65
CA GLY A 524 -3.15 23.77 -17.49
C GLY A 524 -2.63 24.27 -16.15
N TRP A 525 -2.17 23.35 -15.31
CA TRP A 525 -1.17 23.66 -14.29
C TRP A 525 0.13 24.12 -14.97
N SER A 526 0.57 25.35 -14.71
CA SER A 526 1.91 25.76 -15.15
C SER A 526 3.00 25.09 -14.31
N LYS A 527 4.14 24.79 -14.93
CA LYS A 527 5.29 24.20 -14.24
C LYS A 527 5.81 25.06 -13.08
N GLN A 528 5.53 26.36 -13.07
CA GLN A 528 5.88 27.27 -11.97
C GLN A 528 4.93 27.13 -10.77
N GLN A 529 3.62 26.93 -10.98
CA GLN A 529 2.65 26.76 -9.88
C GLN A 529 2.93 25.50 -9.06
N ALA A 530 3.22 24.36 -9.72
CA ALA A 530 3.58 23.12 -9.02
C ALA A 530 4.90 23.24 -8.23
N LEU A 531 5.84 24.09 -8.67
CA LEU A 531 7.08 24.35 -7.94
C LEU A 531 6.84 25.22 -6.69
N LEU A 532 6.02 26.27 -6.81
CA LEU A 532 5.69 27.20 -5.73
C LEU A 532 4.82 26.54 -4.65
N GLY A 533 3.77 25.81 -5.05
CA GLY A 533 2.87 25.13 -4.13
C GLY A 533 3.59 24.09 -3.27
N LEU A 534 4.58 23.38 -3.84
CA LEU A 534 5.39 22.45 -3.06
C LEU A 534 6.29 23.19 -2.05
N ASP A 535 7.00 24.25 -2.41
CA ASP A 535 7.83 24.99 -1.43
C ASP A 535 6.98 25.65 -0.32
N GLN A 536 5.71 25.99 -0.58
CA GLN A 536 4.77 26.47 0.44
C GLN A 536 4.24 25.33 1.33
N TRP A 537 3.77 24.22 0.76
CA TRP A 537 3.30 23.05 1.53
C TRP A 537 4.38 22.52 2.46
N LEU A 538 5.61 22.41 1.96
CA LEU A 538 6.76 21.95 2.74
C LEU A 538 7.11 22.91 3.91
N ALA A 539 6.84 24.21 3.76
CA ALA A 539 6.97 25.18 4.86
C ALA A 539 5.81 25.07 5.86
N ALA A 540 4.58 24.81 5.40
CA ALA A 540 3.41 24.60 6.25
C ALA A 540 3.55 23.32 7.10
N SER A 541 3.99 22.21 6.49
CA SER A 541 4.31 20.94 7.17
C SER A 541 5.49 21.07 8.16
N SER A 542 6.28 22.15 8.07
CA SER A 542 7.28 22.52 9.09
C SER A 542 6.70 23.40 10.22
N GLY A 543 5.61 24.12 9.97
CA GLY A 543 4.97 25.05 10.91
C GLY A 543 4.05 24.39 11.93
N ALA A 544 3.50 23.21 11.62
CA ALA A 544 2.60 22.46 12.51
C ALA A 544 3.27 21.92 13.81
N VAL A 545 4.60 22.10 13.97
CA VAL A 545 5.32 21.72 15.20
C VAL A 545 6.14 22.91 15.73
N GLY A 546 5.47 24.04 15.94
CA GLY A 546 6.03 25.24 16.56
C GLY A 546 5.13 25.80 17.66
N ILE A 547 5.34 25.39 18.91
CA ILE A 547 4.82 26.07 20.11
C ILE A 547 6.00 26.47 20.99
N ALA A 548 5.90 27.66 21.60
CA ALA A 548 7.03 28.41 22.12
C ALA A 548 7.69 27.78 23.36
N LEU A 549 9.03 27.89 23.39
CA LEU A 549 9.84 27.81 24.60
C LEU A 549 10.33 29.23 24.92
N GLU A 550 9.45 30.06 25.48
CA GLU A 550 9.81 31.37 26.05
C GLU A 550 9.75 31.34 27.59
N ALA A 551 10.51 32.24 28.20
CA ALA A 551 11.07 32.02 29.53
C ALA A 551 10.05 31.99 30.69
N ALA A 552 10.20 30.99 31.57
CA ALA A 552 9.70 31.09 32.93
C ALA A 552 10.54 32.11 33.72
N GLY A 553 9.92 33.18 34.22
CA GLY A 553 10.65 34.30 34.81
C GLY A 553 9.79 35.33 35.55
N GLY A 554 9.01 34.90 36.54
CA GLY A 554 8.26 35.81 37.42
C GLY A 554 7.27 35.07 38.31
N ALA A 555 7.39 35.24 39.63
CA ALA A 555 6.48 34.66 40.61
C ALA A 555 5.65 35.75 41.30
N ALA A 556 4.33 35.57 41.36
CA ALA A 556 3.38 36.33 42.17
C ALA A 556 2.13 35.46 42.44
N SER A 557 1.27 35.87 43.38
CA SER A 557 0.32 34.98 44.05
C SER A 557 -1.15 35.44 44.07
N ALA A 558 -2.05 34.45 44.17
CA ALA A 558 -3.42 34.51 44.72
C ALA A 558 -4.55 35.15 43.88
N GLY A 559 -5.76 34.60 44.02
CA GLY A 559 -7.03 35.18 43.55
C GLY A 559 -8.07 34.17 43.03
N ASP A 560 -8.98 33.70 43.90
CA ASP A 560 -10.20 32.99 43.49
C ASP A 560 -11.24 33.95 42.89
N ILE A 561 -11.78 33.66 41.70
CA ILE A 561 -13.15 34.06 41.28
C ILE A 561 -13.77 32.94 40.42
N GLY A 562 -15.08 32.69 40.60
CA GLY A 562 -15.88 31.71 39.87
C GLY A 562 -16.30 32.10 38.42
N PRO A 563 -17.16 31.29 37.78
CA PRO A 563 -17.17 31.13 36.31
C PRO A 563 -18.14 32.04 35.54
N GLY A 564 -17.84 32.27 34.25
CA GLY A 564 -18.76 32.92 33.30
C GLY A 564 -18.39 32.79 31.82
N ALA A 565 -19.34 32.28 31.03
CA ALA A 565 -19.60 32.52 29.59
C ALA A 565 -18.47 32.42 28.52
N SER A 566 -18.60 31.38 27.67
CA SER A 566 -18.51 31.41 26.19
C SER A 566 -17.49 32.30 25.45
N HIS A 567 -16.72 31.68 24.55
CA HIS A 567 -16.79 32.02 23.11
C HIS A 567 -16.29 30.86 22.23
N ALA A 568 -17.07 30.51 21.20
CA ALA A 568 -16.63 29.66 20.10
C ALA A 568 -16.39 30.54 18.85
N ALA A 569 -15.32 30.28 18.11
CA ALA A 569 -15.01 30.95 16.85
C ALA A 569 -15.26 30.00 15.67
N ALA A 570 -15.97 30.47 14.65
CA ALA A 570 -16.43 29.64 13.54
C ALA A 570 -15.47 29.64 12.33
N SER A 571 -15.43 28.52 11.61
CA SER A 571 -14.88 28.46 10.25
C SER A 571 -15.95 28.88 9.22
N PRO A 572 -15.61 29.66 8.18
CA PRO A 572 -16.58 30.11 7.18
C PRO A 572 -16.89 29.01 6.16
N ALA A 573 -18.18 28.68 6.01
CA ALA A 573 -18.66 27.88 4.88
C ALA A 573 -18.93 28.78 3.66
N VAL A 574 -18.46 28.37 2.48
CA VAL A 574 -18.81 29.00 1.20
C VAL A 574 -19.78 28.09 0.46
N GLY A 575 -21.05 28.50 0.36
CA GLY A 575 -22.11 27.69 -0.23
C GLY A 575 -22.12 27.71 -1.76
N PHE A 576 -22.57 26.61 -2.36
CA PHE A 576 -23.00 26.56 -3.76
C PHE A 576 -24.52 26.57 -3.86
N ALA A 577 -25.06 27.32 -4.82
CA ALA A 577 -26.50 27.47 -5.02
C ALA A 577 -27.03 26.44 -6.05
N MET A 578 -28.17 25.82 -5.74
CA MET A 578 -28.99 25.05 -6.68
C MET A 578 -30.12 25.93 -7.23
N PRO A 579 -30.47 25.85 -8.53
CA PRO A 579 -31.65 26.50 -9.08
C PRO A 579 -32.94 25.71 -8.76
N HIS A 580 -34.04 26.41 -8.48
CA HIS A 580 -35.34 25.81 -8.17
C HIS A 580 -36.25 25.62 -9.40
N SER A 581 -36.89 24.45 -9.49
CA SER A 581 -38.20 24.24 -10.14
C SER A 581 -38.73 22.85 -9.75
N GLY A 582 -39.98 22.62 -9.39
CA GLY A 582 -41.10 23.51 -9.07
C GLY A 582 -42.20 22.64 -8.45
N GLY A 583 -42.78 23.04 -7.31
CA GLY A 583 -43.57 22.13 -6.48
C GLY A 583 -45.06 22.03 -6.84
N LEU A 584 -45.68 20.93 -6.41
CA LEU A 584 -47.13 20.83 -6.16
C LEU A 584 -47.39 19.73 -5.11
N VAL A 585 -48.25 20.03 -4.14
CA VAL A 585 -48.69 19.11 -3.06
C VAL A 585 -50.18 19.30 -2.83
N PRO A 586 -50.95 18.21 -2.87
CA PRO A 586 -51.88 17.86 -1.80
C PRO A 586 -51.83 16.34 -1.50
N ALA A 587 -52.41 15.78 -0.44
CA ALA A 587 -52.79 16.24 0.91
C ALA A 587 -53.16 14.95 1.70
N ALA A 588 -53.29 15.01 3.03
CA ALA A 588 -53.58 13.80 3.82
C ALA A 588 -55.06 13.34 3.72
N ALA A 589 -55.27 12.03 3.82
CA ALA A 589 -56.58 11.43 4.13
C ALA A 589 -56.41 10.23 5.07
N SER A 590 -57.02 10.32 6.25
CA SER A 590 -57.11 9.21 7.22
C SER A 590 -58.34 8.35 6.93
N GLY A 591 -58.21 7.03 6.99
CA GLY A 591 -59.33 6.08 6.92
C GLY A 591 -59.07 4.86 7.81
N THR A 592 -60.05 4.47 8.62
CA THR A 592 -59.90 3.47 9.69
C THR A 592 -61.08 2.48 9.67
N ILE A 593 -60.89 1.33 10.32
CA ILE A 593 -61.90 0.30 10.67
C ILE A 593 -62.29 -0.64 9.53
N GLY A 594 -62.38 -1.94 9.86
CA GLY A 594 -62.72 -3.03 8.93
C GLY A 594 -62.35 -4.41 9.47
N ASP A 595 -62.71 -4.72 10.72
CA ASP A 595 -62.41 -6.00 11.36
C ASP A 595 -63.04 -7.20 10.64
N PHE A 596 -62.38 -8.36 10.73
CA PHE A 596 -63.08 -9.60 11.09
C PHE A 596 -62.16 -10.53 11.90
N ALA A 597 -62.71 -11.07 12.98
CA ALA A 597 -62.09 -12.06 13.86
C ALA A 597 -62.43 -13.50 13.37
N ASP A 598 -62.03 -14.60 14.00
CA ASP A 598 -61.28 -14.81 15.25
C ASP A 598 -60.56 -16.19 15.24
N ASP A 599 -60.00 -16.54 16.39
CA ASP A 599 -59.78 -17.87 17.01
C ASP A 599 -58.32 -18.29 17.29
N SER A 600 -57.94 -18.07 18.56
CA SER A 600 -57.70 -19.13 19.55
C SER A 600 -56.73 -20.29 19.20
N CYS A 601 -55.74 -20.64 20.03
CA CYS A 601 -55.58 -20.34 21.45
C CYS A 601 -54.19 -20.73 22.01
N CYS A 602 -53.93 -20.29 23.26
CA CYS A 602 -52.95 -20.81 24.23
C CYS A 602 -51.44 -20.76 23.89
N GLY A 603 -50.67 -20.14 24.79
CA GLY A 603 -49.21 -20.07 24.74
C GLY A 603 -48.48 -20.99 25.73
N PRO A 604 -47.62 -20.46 26.63
CA PRO A 604 -46.19 -20.78 26.58
C PRO A 604 -45.61 -21.39 27.88
N VAL A 605 -44.34 -21.80 27.87
CA VAL A 605 -43.33 -21.49 28.92
C VAL A 605 -41.91 -22.00 28.54
N GLY A 606 -40.93 -21.09 28.66
CA GLY A 606 -39.59 -21.21 29.27
C GLY A 606 -38.67 -22.44 29.11
N GLY A 607 -37.36 -22.16 29.15
CA GLY A 607 -36.31 -23.13 29.46
C GLY A 607 -35.06 -23.01 28.58
N GLY A 608 -33.95 -22.53 29.14
CA GLY A 608 -32.60 -22.80 28.61
C GLY A 608 -31.90 -23.88 29.44
N PRO A 609 -30.71 -24.34 29.03
CA PRO A 609 -29.69 -24.69 30.01
C PRO A 609 -28.29 -24.14 29.69
N THR A 610 -27.40 -24.33 30.66
CA THR A 610 -26.02 -23.82 30.75
C THR A 610 -24.95 -24.85 30.35
N GLU A 611 -23.68 -24.43 30.45
CA GLU A 611 -22.47 -25.17 30.90
C GLU A 611 -22.61 -26.67 31.25
N GLY A 612 -21.63 -27.56 30.98
CA GLY A 612 -20.28 -27.37 30.43
C GLY A 612 -19.32 -28.54 30.82
N GLN A 613 -18.01 -28.31 30.66
CA GLN A 613 -16.86 -29.08 31.21
C GLN A 613 -16.44 -30.48 30.65
N GLN A 614 -15.10 -30.57 30.46
CA GLN A 614 -14.15 -31.67 30.77
C GLN A 614 -14.13 -33.02 30.00
N GLU A 615 -12.92 -33.30 29.46
CA GLU A 615 -12.09 -34.53 29.61
C GLU A 615 -12.61 -35.91 29.13
N ALA A 616 -11.79 -36.91 28.79
CA ALA A 616 -10.41 -36.94 28.25
C ALA A 616 -10.05 -38.39 27.79
N ARG A 617 -8.97 -38.50 27.00
CA ARG A 617 -8.10 -39.70 26.83
C ARG A 617 -8.57 -40.93 26.04
N GLU A 618 -7.53 -41.66 25.62
CA GLU A 618 -7.43 -43.08 25.19
C GLU A 618 -8.23 -43.52 23.94
N GLN A 619 -7.60 -43.81 22.79
CA GLN A 619 -6.57 -44.82 22.43
C GLN A 619 -7.12 -46.24 22.16
N ARG A 620 -6.52 -46.89 21.14
CA ARG A 620 -6.88 -48.16 20.44
C ARG A 620 -7.84 -47.94 19.25
N GLY A 621 -7.63 -48.55 18.09
CA GLY A 621 -6.44 -49.31 17.66
C GLY A 621 -6.61 -50.10 16.36
N THR A 622 -5.49 -50.39 15.70
CA THR A 622 -5.21 -51.54 14.79
C THR A 622 -6.11 -51.85 13.59
N GLN A 623 -5.49 -51.75 12.39
CA GLN A 623 -5.59 -52.70 11.24
C GLN A 623 -6.95 -52.85 10.52
N GLU A 624 -7.04 -53.20 9.23
CA GLU A 624 -6.12 -53.78 8.22
C GLU A 624 -6.50 -53.21 6.80
N HIS A 625 -5.90 -53.49 5.63
CA HIS A 625 -5.25 -54.69 5.07
C HIS A 625 -4.39 -54.35 3.80
N GLN A 626 -3.66 -55.33 3.24
CA GLN A 626 -2.81 -55.27 2.01
C GLN A 626 -2.84 -56.67 1.28
N GLU A 627 -2.21 -57.01 0.14
CA GLU A 627 -1.28 -56.34 -0.82
C GLU A 627 -1.95 -56.10 -2.20
N GLU A 628 -1.54 -56.38 -3.46
CA GLU A 628 -0.41 -57.03 -4.21
C GLU A 628 -0.23 -56.25 -5.57
N ILE A 629 0.85 -56.17 -6.38
CA ILE A 629 2.14 -56.88 -6.62
C ILE A 629 2.00 -58.12 -7.53
N GLU A 630 2.72 -58.38 -8.64
CA GLU A 630 3.78 -57.74 -9.50
C GLU A 630 3.59 -58.28 -10.97
N GLU A 631 4.23 -57.89 -12.09
CA GLU A 631 5.22 -56.85 -12.47
C GLU A 631 4.58 -55.91 -13.54
N ALA A 632 4.93 -55.69 -14.83
CA ALA A 632 6.07 -55.94 -15.72
C ALA A 632 6.10 -54.88 -16.85
N GLY A 633 7.21 -54.55 -17.53
CA GLY A 633 8.62 -54.89 -17.33
C GLY A 633 9.51 -54.38 -18.50
N GLN A 634 10.83 -54.30 -18.30
CA GLN A 634 11.90 -54.10 -19.31
C GLN A 634 12.10 -52.72 -20.01
N ALA A 635 12.90 -51.91 -19.32
CA ALA A 635 13.81 -50.82 -19.75
C ALA A 635 14.33 -50.70 -21.21
N CYS A 636 14.62 -49.45 -21.60
CA CYS A 636 15.70 -49.12 -22.57
C CYS A 636 16.43 -47.80 -22.24
N ARG A 637 17.56 -47.53 -22.92
CA ARG A 637 18.62 -46.57 -22.49
C ARG A 637 18.45 -45.11 -23.01
N PRO A 638 19.05 -44.11 -22.31
CA PRO A 638 19.12 -42.71 -22.79
C PRO A 638 20.11 -42.50 -23.97
N PRO A 639 19.97 -41.41 -24.74
CA PRO A 639 20.72 -41.17 -25.98
C PRO A 639 22.18 -40.69 -25.77
N ARG A 640 22.99 -40.85 -26.82
CA ARG A 640 24.39 -40.34 -26.92
C ARG A 640 24.45 -39.02 -27.72
N PRO A 641 25.55 -38.24 -27.58
CA PRO A 641 25.63 -36.87 -28.12
C PRO A 641 25.83 -36.81 -29.64
N VAL A 642 25.33 -35.75 -30.26
CA VAL A 642 25.50 -35.43 -31.69
C VAL A 642 26.80 -34.66 -31.90
N THR A 643 27.61 -35.08 -32.88
CA THR A 643 28.84 -34.41 -33.31
C THR A 643 28.60 -33.40 -34.45
N ARG A 644 29.49 -32.41 -34.55
CA ARG A 644 29.53 -31.48 -35.70
C ARG A 644 29.94 -32.21 -36.98
N SER A 645 29.34 -31.84 -38.11
CA SER A 645 30.03 -31.78 -39.40
C SER A 645 29.49 -30.61 -40.23
N ARG A 646 30.15 -30.34 -41.37
CA ARG A 646 29.89 -29.19 -42.26
C ARG A 646 29.02 -29.59 -43.45
N MET A 647 28.14 -28.68 -43.88
CA MET A 647 28.32 -27.92 -45.13
C MET A 647 27.80 -26.50 -44.93
#